data_AF-A0A3G9G9D8-F1
#
_entry.id   AF-A0A3G9G9D8-F1
#
_cell.length_a   1.000
_cell.length_b   1.000
_cell.length_c   1.000
_cell.angle_alpha   90.00
_cell.angle_beta   90.00
_cell.angle_gamma   90.00
#
_symmetry.space_group_name_H-M   'P 1'
#
loop_
_entity.id
_entity.type
_entity.pdbx_description
1 polymer ?
#
loop_
_entity_poly.entity_id
_entity_poly.type
_entity_poly.pdbx_seq_one_letter_code
_entity_poly.pdbx_strand_id
1 'polypeptide(L)'
;MLNRTLTEHASGCFYGSEQLAVRLWGTLLQPQLRIDQGRLQFLQDDCYQQLVNVVDTRYPRRYRLNDIRRLMDRLCDARLFLSPDLPWLDVLFHQLMLRNGDLVCYRDTEVQAYVRLAAELDPTLLVAWHLSGWLQESPQPMQGDICRVVSAQTPFFAPPPNPVLSFAEGHVHLGGITSESVVLSGYLLKEDSQDKLNSNSTDQLKQLLRLRKLLKLLLAYASERDVGRDMYNPKALADGDDIVKVLSDLMDDHNALPDWHLLAASHASAPVASANWVCGQFAQAMSRGCTSSWLWLLLYICCLYRQSETSPQYRIAILCWIQTLNDVRRRMIMDGQGLTRFVERYFQNPLRRGGSSVLQDNVRRLLVGNRDVAEIKALPSAFSPAGVAKLSEMIVKQTQSFSFRPPYIFGEHEIDTVKIEKQDLLAMERWQFCGHFSRSVKKVRRDDPRADMPELWKTAEELLTNLTRHAGWSRPEFFGGHMNPHFRFQPARWFRGLDVAGDENDLRIEWFAPILRWLRRGFIARPDGEQASSGFHFSIHAGEDYAHPLSGMRHIDETVRFCGMRAGDRLGHALALGITPAQWVSRQGEMIVPLDEHLDNLVWLWHYSTVLSGRLPLAQQVQAVIERRIARLFPLTRWYEPPEIDMCQKERCFDYRSMPKPKMVSPSELFDAWLLRRNCHFHWKKLHGDLPRSAREKCALPDAAVLSNQEDVAASLYHNRHQHLVAGSKLPLVVVRSGCEWDCQALLGLPVERKEIIDDIDSAPELDFMLALQDYLLDKYDQMGLIIETNPTSNVYIARLEKHSEHPIFRWNPPDESVLAVGASYNRYGLRRGPVKVLVNTDDPGIMPTTLRTEFSLLREAATDLGIARTVAEEWLERLRRYGIEQFYQNHLTVFDTK
;
A
#
# COMPACT_ATOMS: atom_id res chain seq x y z
N MET A 1 -5.09 -3.72 -12.58
CA MET A 1 -6.05 -2.66 -12.22
C MET A 1 -7.42 -3.31 -12.20
N LEU A 2 -8.16 -3.12 -11.10
CA LEU A 2 -9.48 -3.72 -10.92
C LEU A 2 -10.37 -3.45 -12.13
N ASN A 3 -11.02 -4.51 -12.62
CA ASN A 3 -11.91 -4.41 -13.76
C ASN A 3 -13.16 -3.62 -13.35
N ARG A 4 -13.31 -2.41 -13.90
CA ARG A 4 -14.40 -1.47 -13.59
C ARG A 4 -15.45 -1.46 -14.71
N THR A 5 -16.69 -1.17 -14.32
CA THR A 5 -17.83 -1.02 -15.21
C THR A 5 -17.82 0.35 -15.90
N LEU A 6 -18.61 0.50 -16.97
CA LEU A 6 -18.77 1.79 -17.66
C LEU A 6 -19.32 2.86 -16.70
N THR A 7 -20.27 2.50 -15.83
CA THR A 7 -20.87 3.41 -14.86
C THR A 7 -19.87 3.90 -13.82
N GLU A 8 -19.01 3.02 -13.31
CA GLU A 8 -17.92 3.41 -12.40
C GLU A 8 -16.92 4.37 -13.06
N HIS A 9 -16.49 4.08 -14.30
CA HIS A 9 -15.58 4.97 -15.04
C HIS A 9 -16.21 6.31 -15.39
N ALA A 10 -17.45 6.29 -15.87
CA ALA A 10 -18.21 7.50 -16.15
C ALA A 10 -18.36 8.38 -14.91
N SER A 11 -18.66 7.79 -13.75
CA SER A 11 -18.75 8.50 -12.47
C SER A 11 -17.40 9.13 -12.09
N GLY A 12 -16.32 8.35 -12.17
CA GLY A 12 -14.97 8.84 -11.88
C GLY A 12 -14.52 9.97 -12.81
N CYS A 13 -14.87 9.90 -14.10
CA CYS A 13 -14.62 10.97 -15.05
C CYS A 13 -15.51 12.20 -14.78
N PHE A 14 -16.78 11.99 -14.44
CA PHE A 14 -17.71 13.07 -14.12
C PHE A 14 -17.34 13.83 -12.86
N TYR A 15 -16.78 13.19 -11.82
CA TYR A 15 -16.44 13.86 -10.56
C TYR A 15 -14.95 14.16 -10.36
N GLY A 16 -14.07 13.75 -11.28
CA GLY A 16 -12.63 14.02 -11.19
C GLY A 16 -11.92 14.42 -12.47
N SER A 17 -12.57 14.84 -13.55
CA SER A 17 -11.85 15.19 -14.80
C SER A 17 -11.04 16.48 -14.68
N GLU A 18 -9.72 16.40 -14.90
CA GLU A 18 -8.82 17.58 -14.95
C GLU A 18 -9.24 18.55 -16.06
N GLN A 19 -9.57 18.05 -17.25
CA GLN A 19 -9.99 18.87 -18.38
C GLN A 19 -11.25 19.68 -18.02
N LEU A 20 -12.21 19.02 -17.38
CA LEU A 20 -13.45 19.66 -16.94
C LEU A 20 -13.17 20.65 -15.80
N ALA A 21 -12.31 20.32 -14.84
CA ALA A 21 -11.89 21.24 -13.78
C ALA A 21 -11.28 22.53 -14.36
N VAL A 22 -10.36 22.40 -15.34
CA VAL A 22 -9.75 23.55 -16.02
C VAL A 22 -10.79 24.37 -16.77
N ARG A 23 -11.75 23.71 -17.44
CA ARG A 23 -12.80 24.39 -18.18
C ARG A 23 -13.73 25.20 -17.27
N LEU A 24 -14.19 24.59 -16.17
CA LEU A 24 -15.04 25.26 -15.17
C LEU A 24 -14.30 26.42 -14.51
N TRP A 25 -13.03 26.22 -14.14
CA TRP A 25 -12.17 27.29 -13.62
C TRP A 25 -12.04 28.46 -14.62
N GLY A 26 -11.82 28.17 -15.90
CA GLY A 26 -11.75 29.18 -16.96
C GLY A 26 -13.05 29.98 -17.09
N THR A 27 -14.21 29.33 -16.96
CA THR A 27 -15.52 30.01 -16.95
C THR A 27 -15.65 30.97 -15.76
N LEU A 28 -15.16 30.58 -14.58
CA LEU A 28 -15.21 31.43 -13.38
C LEU A 28 -14.31 32.67 -13.47
N LEU A 29 -13.26 32.62 -14.29
CA LEU A 29 -12.33 33.74 -14.52
C LEU A 29 -12.79 34.73 -15.59
N GLN A 30 -13.87 34.45 -16.33
CA GLN A 30 -14.38 35.37 -17.33
C GLN A 30 -15.17 36.51 -16.65
N PRO A 31 -14.84 37.80 -16.87
CA PRO A 31 -15.59 38.93 -16.34
C PRO A 31 -17.05 38.87 -16.81
N GLN A 32 -18.02 38.93 -15.89
CA GLN A 32 -19.42 38.72 -16.23
C GLN A 32 -20.21 40.03 -16.30
N LEU A 33 -20.55 40.46 -17.51
CA LEU A 33 -21.95 40.80 -17.78
C LEU A 33 -22.72 39.47 -17.79
N ARG A 34 -23.38 39.13 -16.67
CA ARG A 34 -24.29 37.98 -16.40
C ARG A 34 -24.17 36.75 -17.34
N ILE A 35 -23.84 35.57 -16.82
CA ILE A 35 -24.01 34.32 -17.58
C ILE A 35 -25.50 34.18 -17.96
N ASP A 36 -25.83 34.48 -19.22
CA ASP A 36 -27.17 34.26 -19.75
C ASP A 36 -27.42 32.75 -20.00
N GLN A 37 -28.69 32.39 -20.22
CA GLN A 37 -29.07 31.00 -20.45
C GLN A 37 -28.34 30.38 -21.66
N GLY A 38 -27.97 31.18 -22.66
CA GLY A 38 -27.23 30.72 -23.85
C GLY A 38 -25.80 30.29 -23.53
N ARG A 39 -25.08 31.07 -22.71
CA ARG A 39 -23.73 30.72 -22.24
C ARG A 39 -23.73 29.51 -21.31
N LEU A 40 -24.75 29.38 -20.46
CA LEU A 40 -24.96 28.20 -19.62
C LEU A 40 -25.19 26.93 -20.45
N GLN A 41 -26.03 27.01 -21.48
CA GLN A 41 -26.26 25.90 -22.40
C GLN A 41 -24.99 25.53 -23.17
N PHE A 42 -24.25 26.52 -23.67
CA PHE A 42 -22.96 26.26 -24.34
C PHE A 42 -21.95 25.59 -23.40
N LEU A 43 -21.84 26.05 -22.16
CA LEU A 43 -20.99 25.41 -21.16
C LEU A 43 -21.43 23.96 -20.89
N GLN A 44 -22.74 23.73 -20.76
CA GLN A 44 -23.30 22.40 -20.57
C GLN A 44 -22.93 21.45 -21.71
N ASP A 45 -23.14 21.88 -22.96
CA ASP A 45 -22.85 21.09 -24.15
C ASP A 45 -21.34 20.80 -24.27
N ASP A 46 -20.49 21.78 -23.95
CA ASP A 46 -19.04 21.60 -23.92
C ASP A 46 -18.59 20.63 -22.81
N CYS A 47 -19.15 20.76 -21.59
CA CYS A 47 -18.89 19.81 -20.49
C CYS A 47 -19.28 18.39 -20.88
N TYR A 48 -20.43 18.21 -21.54
CA TYR A 48 -20.89 16.93 -22.05
C TYR A 48 -19.90 16.34 -23.07
N GLN A 49 -19.51 17.12 -24.10
CA GLN A 49 -18.57 16.65 -25.12
C GLN A 49 -17.21 16.29 -24.52
N GLN A 50 -16.71 17.10 -23.60
CA GLN A 50 -15.46 16.81 -22.90
C GLN A 50 -15.55 15.52 -22.09
N LEU A 51 -16.64 15.26 -21.37
CA LEU A 51 -16.80 14.04 -20.58
C LEU A 51 -16.91 12.78 -21.45
N VAL A 52 -17.66 12.84 -22.55
CA VAL A 52 -17.71 11.75 -23.53
C VAL A 52 -16.30 11.46 -24.07
N ASN A 53 -15.57 12.49 -24.48
CA ASN A 53 -14.20 12.36 -24.98
C ASN A 53 -13.24 11.83 -23.91
N VAL A 54 -13.36 12.28 -22.66
CA VAL A 54 -12.50 11.83 -21.56
C VAL A 54 -12.71 10.34 -21.27
N VAL A 55 -13.94 9.84 -21.23
CA VAL A 55 -14.20 8.41 -21.02
C VAL A 55 -13.65 7.58 -22.18
N ASP A 56 -13.90 8.00 -23.42
CA ASP A 56 -13.45 7.26 -24.62
C ASP A 56 -11.92 7.25 -24.75
N THR A 57 -11.26 8.39 -24.55
CA THR A 57 -9.80 8.54 -24.64
C THR A 57 -9.06 7.87 -23.48
N ARG A 58 -9.62 7.87 -22.27
CA ARG A 58 -9.01 7.22 -21.10
C ARG A 58 -9.15 5.69 -21.15
N TYR A 59 -10.19 5.18 -21.81
CA TYR A 59 -10.48 3.75 -21.93
C TYR A 59 -10.64 3.33 -23.39
N PRO A 60 -9.59 3.50 -24.23
CA PRO A 60 -9.69 3.26 -25.65
C PRO A 60 -10.01 1.79 -25.93
N ARG A 61 -10.91 1.56 -26.90
CA ARG A 61 -11.37 0.22 -27.34
C ARG A 61 -12.13 -0.59 -26.28
N ARG A 62 -12.52 0.00 -25.14
CA ARG A 62 -13.22 -0.71 -24.05
C ARG A 62 -14.75 -0.58 -24.11
N TYR A 63 -15.27 0.57 -24.56
CA TYR A 63 -16.70 0.87 -24.58
C TYR A 63 -17.16 1.39 -25.94
N ARG A 64 -18.44 1.21 -26.27
CA ARG A 64 -19.03 1.81 -27.46
C ARG A 64 -19.37 3.26 -27.17
N LEU A 65 -19.03 4.16 -28.10
CA LEU A 65 -19.30 5.59 -27.96
C LEU A 65 -20.80 5.90 -27.73
N ASN A 66 -21.71 5.12 -28.32
CA ASN A 66 -23.16 5.27 -28.11
C ASN A 66 -23.58 5.00 -26.65
N ASP A 67 -22.93 4.05 -25.98
CA ASP A 67 -23.25 3.70 -24.60
C ASP A 67 -22.70 4.77 -23.64
N ILE A 68 -21.50 5.30 -23.93
CA ILE A 68 -20.93 6.46 -23.22
C ILE A 68 -21.88 7.66 -23.33
N ARG A 69 -22.30 8.03 -24.55
CA ARG A 69 -23.20 9.17 -24.79
C ARG A 69 -24.52 9.04 -24.03
N ARG A 70 -25.18 7.88 -24.12
CA ARG A 70 -26.45 7.63 -23.41
C ARG A 70 -26.32 7.77 -21.89
N LEU A 71 -25.20 7.36 -21.32
CA LEU A 71 -24.94 7.52 -19.90
C LEU A 71 -24.63 8.99 -19.55
N MET A 72 -23.82 9.67 -20.36
CA MET A 72 -23.51 11.09 -20.17
C MET A 72 -24.73 12.00 -20.28
N ASP A 73 -25.71 11.65 -21.13
CA ASP A 73 -26.97 12.40 -21.23
C ASP A 73 -27.73 12.42 -19.89
N ARG A 74 -27.54 11.38 -19.05
CA ARG A 74 -28.15 11.30 -17.71
C ARG A 74 -27.32 12.00 -16.64
N LEU A 75 -25.99 11.97 -16.75
CA LEU A 75 -25.08 12.60 -15.78
C LEU A 75 -25.00 14.12 -15.97
N CYS A 76 -24.99 14.57 -17.21
CA CYS A 76 -24.95 15.97 -17.62
C CYS A 76 -26.35 16.47 -18.05
N ASP A 77 -27.37 16.34 -17.21
CA ASP A 77 -28.70 16.90 -17.49
C ASP A 77 -28.59 18.41 -17.82
N ALA A 78 -29.45 18.92 -18.70
CA ALA A 78 -29.47 20.32 -19.15
C ALA A 78 -29.60 21.34 -18.00
N ARG A 79 -30.00 20.86 -16.81
CA ARG A 79 -30.16 21.66 -15.60
C ARG A 79 -29.00 21.49 -14.60
N LEU A 80 -27.85 20.89 -14.95
CA LEU A 80 -26.74 20.63 -14.02
C LEU A 80 -26.26 21.88 -13.25
N PHE A 81 -26.31 23.06 -13.86
CA PHE A 81 -25.93 24.32 -13.20
C PHE A 81 -27.12 25.12 -12.64
N LEU A 82 -28.34 24.60 -12.75
CA LEU A 82 -29.58 25.28 -12.36
C LEU A 82 -30.37 24.51 -11.29
N SER A 83 -30.31 23.18 -11.34
CA SER A 83 -31.05 22.25 -10.49
C SER A 83 -30.30 22.01 -9.18
N PRO A 84 -31.00 21.91 -8.03
CA PRO A 84 -30.42 21.46 -6.76
C PRO A 84 -30.05 19.97 -6.74
N ASP A 85 -30.34 19.22 -7.81
CA ASP A 85 -30.20 17.77 -7.84
C ASP A 85 -28.91 17.30 -8.53
N LEU A 86 -28.27 16.28 -7.93
CA LEU A 86 -27.26 15.42 -8.55
C LEU A 86 -27.74 13.95 -8.42
N PRO A 87 -28.73 13.53 -9.24
CA PRO A 87 -29.42 12.24 -9.07
C PRO A 87 -28.49 11.04 -9.04
N TRP A 88 -27.33 11.14 -9.69
CA TRP A 88 -26.38 10.04 -9.76
C TRP A 88 -25.69 9.74 -8.42
N LEU A 89 -25.46 10.75 -7.58
CA LEU A 89 -24.94 10.51 -6.23
C LEU A 89 -25.96 9.73 -5.37
N ASP A 90 -27.26 9.99 -5.56
CA ASP A 90 -28.31 9.21 -4.91
C ASP A 90 -28.33 7.77 -5.43
N VAL A 91 -28.25 7.55 -6.74
CA VAL A 91 -28.18 6.19 -7.32
C VAL A 91 -26.98 5.41 -6.76
N LEU A 92 -25.79 6.01 -6.77
CA LEU A 92 -24.58 5.39 -6.22
C LEU A 92 -24.69 5.11 -4.72
N PHE A 93 -25.26 6.04 -3.94
CA PHE A 93 -25.47 5.82 -2.52
C PHE A 93 -26.42 4.66 -2.26
N HIS A 94 -27.58 4.61 -2.91
CA HIS A 94 -28.57 3.54 -2.70
C HIS A 94 -28.01 2.17 -3.13
N GLN A 95 -27.21 2.13 -4.20
CA GLN A 95 -26.56 0.92 -4.66
C GLN A 95 -25.49 0.44 -3.69
N LEU A 96 -24.57 1.31 -3.26
CA LEU A 96 -23.33 0.89 -2.60
C LEU A 96 -23.35 1.02 -1.08
N MET A 97 -24.24 1.83 -0.54
CA MET A 97 -24.25 2.21 0.87
C MET A 97 -25.61 1.99 1.52
N LEU A 98 -25.60 1.97 2.84
CA LEU A 98 -26.79 1.96 3.67
C LEU A 98 -26.55 2.82 4.90
N ARG A 99 -27.64 3.37 5.45
CA ARG A 99 -27.63 4.02 6.75
C ARG A 99 -28.42 3.17 7.74
N ASN A 100 -27.80 2.82 8.86
CA ASN A 100 -28.42 2.10 9.96
C ASN A 100 -28.28 2.92 11.24
N GLY A 101 -29.35 3.63 11.61
CA GLY A 101 -29.35 4.58 12.71
C GLY A 101 -28.33 5.70 12.51
N ASP A 102 -27.36 5.78 13.43
CA ASP A 102 -26.31 6.81 13.41
C ASP A 102 -25.16 6.49 12.44
N LEU A 103 -25.07 5.27 11.91
CA LEU A 103 -23.94 4.82 11.09
C LEU A 103 -24.31 4.72 9.61
N VAL A 104 -23.41 5.20 8.76
CA VAL A 104 -23.43 5.01 7.32
C VAL A 104 -22.27 4.09 6.94
N CYS A 105 -22.56 2.99 6.26
CA CYS A 105 -21.53 2.07 5.81
C CYS A 105 -21.82 1.53 4.41
N TYR A 106 -20.81 0.97 3.75
CA TYR A 106 -21.03 0.24 2.50
C TYR A 106 -21.89 -1.00 2.72
N ARG A 107 -22.58 -1.44 1.67
CA ARG A 107 -23.31 -2.72 1.66
C ARG A 107 -22.30 -3.87 1.58
N ASP A 108 -22.47 -4.81 2.49
CA ASP A 108 -21.68 -6.03 2.60
C ASP A 108 -21.59 -6.87 1.31
N THR A 109 -22.60 -6.77 0.44
CA THR A 109 -22.70 -7.48 -0.85
C THR A 109 -22.13 -6.69 -2.02
N GLU A 110 -21.72 -5.44 -1.81
CA GLU A 110 -21.25 -4.52 -2.86
C GLU A 110 -19.86 -3.96 -2.51
N VAL A 111 -19.09 -4.65 -1.65
CA VAL A 111 -17.83 -4.13 -1.13
C VAL A 111 -16.78 -4.01 -2.24
N GLN A 112 -16.76 -4.93 -3.22
CA GLN A 112 -15.84 -4.78 -4.36
C GLN A 112 -16.20 -3.55 -5.21
N ALA A 113 -17.50 -3.30 -5.45
CA ALA A 113 -17.95 -2.12 -6.19
C ALA A 113 -17.66 -0.82 -5.43
N TYR A 114 -17.87 -0.83 -4.12
CA TYR A 114 -17.54 0.29 -3.25
C TYR A 114 -16.04 0.63 -3.29
N VAL A 115 -15.15 -0.36 -3.13
CA VAL A 115 -13.69 -0.13 -3.17
C VAL A 115 -13.23 0.34 -4.55
N ARG A 116 -13.80 -0.20 -5.64
CA ARG A 116 -13.53 0.28 -7.00
C ARG A 116 -13.93 1.74 -7.20
N LEU A 117 -15.10 2.14 -6.68
CA LEU A 117 -15.56 3.52 -6.72
C LEU A 117 -14.72 4.43 -5.83
N ALA A 118 -14.36 3.99 -4.63
CA ALA A 118 -13.55 4.75 -3.68
C ALA A 118 -12.16 5.09 -4.22
N ALA A 119 -11.65 4.32 -5.19
CA ALA A 119 -10.41 4.64 -5.91
C ALA A 119 -10.57 5.80 -6.91
N GLU A 120 -11.80 6.13 -7.34
CA GLU A 120 -12.09 7.22 -8.29
C GLU A 120 -12.70 8.46 -7.63
N LEU A 121 -13.58 8.24 -6.65
CA LEU A 121 -14.38 9.25 -5.97
C LEU A 121 -14.16 9.17 -4.46
N ASP A 122 -14.04 10.32 -3.78
CA ASP A 122 -14.05 10.35 -2.31
C ASP A 122 -15.40 9.83 -1.79
N PRO A 123 -15.45 8.68 -1.07
CA PRO A 123 -16.71 8.14 -0.56
C PRO A 123 -17.41 9.09 0.43
N THR A 124 -16.67 10.02 1.04
CA THR A 124 -17.23 11.06 1.90
C THR A 124 -18.20 11.97 1.14
N LEU A 125 -18.02 12.16 -0.18
CA LEU A 125 -18.97 12.92 -1.00
C LEU A 125 -20.33 12.23 -1.09
N LEU A 126 -20.37 10.90 -1.23
CA LEU A 126 -21.63 10.14 -1.26
C LEU A 126 -22.37 10.26 0.06
N VAL A 127 -21.64 10.11 1.18
CA VAL A 127 -22.23 10.22 2.52
C VAL A 127 -22.71 11.63 2.80
N ALA A 128 -21.91 12.64 2.47
CA ALA A 128 -22.29 14.04 2.59
C ALA A 128 -23.51 14.38 1.75
N TRP A 129 -23.59 13.88 0.51
CA TRP A 129 -24.75 14.06 -0.36
C TRP A 129 -26.00 13.45 0.27
N HIS A 130 -25.95 12.19 0.72
CA HIS A 130 -27.08 11.55 1.39
C HIS A 130 -27.52 12.32 2.66
N LEU A 131 -26.58 12.67 3.53
CA LEU A 131 -26.88 13.39 4.76
C LEU A 131 -27.45 14.79 4.49
N SER A 132 -26.99 15.50 3.45
CA SER A 132 -27.57 16.81 3.08
C SER A 132 -29.04 16.70 2.64
N GLY A 133 -29.46 15.56 2.06
CA GLY A 133 -30.86 15.27 1.79
C GLY A 133 -31.65 15.00 3.07
N TRP A 134 -31.10 14.18 3.97
CA TRP A 134 -31.69 13.90 5.28
C TRP A 134 -31.93 15.16 6.12
N LEU A 135 -31.04 16.15 6.05
CA LEU A 135 -31.20 17.45 6.71
C LEU A 135 -32.45 18.22 6.26
N GLN A 136 -33.00 17.92 5.09
CA GLN A 136 -34.18 18.58 4.52
C GLN A 136 -35.47 17.74 4.68
N GLU A 137 -35.40 16.56 5.31
CA GLU A 137 -36.57 15.71 5.53
C GLU A 137 -37.57 16.35 6.52
N SER A 138 -38.82 15.90 6.47
CA SER A 138 -39.88 16.32 7.38
C SER A 138 -40.35 15.15 8.24
N PRO A 139 -40.24 15.22 9.59
CA PRO A 139 -39.72 16.32 10.39
C PRO A 139 -38.19 16.48 10.26
N GLN A 140 -37.70 17.73 10.36
CA GLN A 140 -36.26 18.00 10.32
C GLN A 140 -35.53 17.39 11.53
N PRO A 141 -34.31 16.86 11.34
CA PRO A 141 -33.54 16.29 12.44
C PRO A 141 -33.08 17.35 13.44
N MET A 142 -33.05 16.98 14.72
CA MET A 142 -32.58 17.89 15.78
C MET A 142 -31.06 18.06 15.71
N GLN A 143 -30.55 19.21 16.17
CA GLN A 143 -29.12 19.50 16.25
C GLN A 143 -28.31 18.37 16.91
N GLY A 144 -28.80 17.83 18.03
CA GLY A 144 -28.14 16.73 18.74
C GLY A 144 -28.00 15.47 17.90
N ASP A 145 -29.02 15.13 17.11
CA ASP A 145 -29.01 13.97 16.22
C ASP A 145 -28.01 14.17 15.08
N ILE A 146 -27.99 15.35 14.47
CA ILE A 146 -27.05 15.66 13.38
C ILE A 146 -25.61 15.53 13.86
N CYS A 147 -25.26 16.18 14.98
CA CYS A 147 -23.91 16.13 15.52
C CYS A 147 -23.50 14.71 15.92
N ARG A 148 -24.43 13.92 16.47
CA ARG A 148 -24.22 12.51 16.83
C ARG A 148 -23.94 11.66 15.59
N VAL A 149 -24.81 11.73 14.57
CA VAL A 149 -24.66 10.99 13.32
C VAL A 149 -23.33 11.32 12.64
N VAL A 150 -23.02 12.60 12.41
CA VAL A 150 -21.78 12.99 11.70
C VAL A 150 -20.51 12.54 12.45
N SER A 151 -20.54 12.53 13.79
CA SER A 151 -19.39 12.14 14.60
C SER A 151 -19.24 10.62 14.75
N ALA A 152 -20.31 9.84 14.58
CA ALA A 152 -20.32 8.39 14.78
C ALA A 152 -19.62 7.61 13.66
N GLN A 153 -19.37 8.23 12.50
CA GLN A 153 -18.92 7.53 11.29
C GLN A 153 -17.56 6.84 11.47
N THR A 154 -17.46 5.61 10.98
CA THR A 154 -16.23 4.80 11.01
C THR A 154 -15.26 5.23 9.90
N PRO A 155 -13.94 5.00 10.07
CA PRO A 155 -12.99 5.22 8.99
C PRO A 155 -13.37 4.43 7.73
N PHE A 156 -13.26 5.07 6.57
CA PHE A 156 -13.60 4.50 5.26
C PHE A 156 -15.06 4.02 5.13
N PHE A 157 -15.96 4.43 6.04
CA PHE A 157 -17.34 3.97 6.12
C PHE A 157 -17.46 2.43 6.13
N ALA A 158 -16.49 1.77 6.78
CA ALA A 158 -16.54 0.33 6.98
C ALA A 158 -17.62 -0.03 8.02
N PRO A 159 -18.29 -1.17 7.90
CA PRO A 159 -19.22 -1.65 8.92
C PRO A 159 -18.60 -1.62 10.33
N PRO A 160 -19.38 -1.29 11.37
CA PRO A 160 -18.86 -1.16 12.72
C PRO A 160 -18.25 -2.48 13.23
N PRO A 161 -17.23 -2.41 14.11
CA PRO A 161 -16.61 -3.61 14.66
C PRO A 161 -17.61 -4.40 15.49
N ASN A 162 -17.59 -5.73 15.38
CA ASN A 162 -18.28 -6.60 16.33
C ASN A 162 -17.54 -6.50 17.69
N PRO A 163 -18.22 -6.12 18.79
CA PRO A 163 -17.56 -5.92 20.08
C PRO A 163 -16.97 -7.20 20.69
N VAL A 164 -17.39 -8.38 20.20
CA VAL A 164 -16.91 -9.68 20.67
C VAL A 164 -15.71 -10.16 19.84
N LEU A 165 -15.64 -9.81 18.56
CA LEU A 165 -14.65 -10.32 17.61
C LEU A 165 -13.55 -9.28 17.34
N SER A 166 -12.34 -9.56 17.80
CA SER A 166 -11.15 -8.76 17.53
C SER A 166 -10.46 -9.15 16.22
N PHE A 167 -9.69 -8.23 15.64
CA PHE A 167 -8.82 -8.49 14.50
C PHE A 167 -7.34 -8.24 14.86
N ALA A 168 -6.44 -8.98 14.21
CA ALA A 168 -5.01 -8.75 14.27
C ALA A 168 -4.53 -8.21 12.93
N GLU A 169 -3.99 -6.99 12.93
CA GLU A 169 -3.26 -6.44 11.80
C GLU A 169 -1.79 -6.88 11.92
N GLY A 170 -1.36 -7.84 11.13
CA GLY A 170 -0.01 -8.40 11.17
C GLY A 170 0.98 -7.75 10.19
N HIS A 171 0.49 -6.96 9.23
CA HIS A 171 1.30 -6.37 8.18
C HIS A 171 0.72 -5.03 7.74
N VAL A 172 1.12 -3.96 8.43
CA VAL A 172 0.78 -2.58 8.06
C VAL A 172 2.00 -1.67 8.14
N HIS A 173 2.22 -0.85 7.12
CA HIS A 173 3.29 0.15 7.10
C HIS A 173 2.81 1.45 7.75
N LEU A 174 3.49 1.93 8.80
CA LEU A 174 3.10 3.15 9.53
C LEU A 174 2.98 4.38 8.59
N GLY A 175 3.85 4.49 7.59
CA GLY A 175 3.80 5.54 6.57
C GLY A 175 2.64 5.40 5.59
N GLY A 176 2.13 4.18 5.43
CA GLY A 176 1.05 3.78 4.53
C GLY A 176 -0.37 4.01 5.05
N ILE A 177 -0.55 4.16 6.36
CA ILE A 177 -1.89 4.26 6.99
C ILE A 177 -2.60 5.56 6.62
N THR A 178 -1.84 6.64 6.42
CA THR A 178 -2.37 7.98 6.26
C THR A 178 -3.23 8.09 5.01
N SER A 179 -4.53 8.35 5.19
CA SER A 179 -5.44 8.53 4.05
C SER A 179 -5.17 9.81 3.29
N GLU A 180 -5.58 9.80 2.04
CA GLU A 180 -5.60 10.94 1.15
C GLU A 180 -6.40 12.12 1.72
N SER A 181 -7.52 11.88 2.40
CA SER A 181 -8.32 12.93 3.02
C SER A 181 -7.58 13.66 4.14
N VAL A 182 -6.80 12.95 4.97
CA VAL A 182 -5.98 13.57 6.02
C VAL A 182 -4.84 14.39 5.42
N VAL A 183 -4.20 13.87 4.37
CA VAL A 183 -3.15 14.62 3.67
C VAL A 183 -3.72 15.91 3.05
N LEU A 184 -4.82 15.81 2.32
CA LEU A 184 -5.46 16.97 1.68
C LEU A 184 -5.98 17.97 2.71
N SER A 185 -6.56 17.51 3.82
CA SER A 185 -6.93 18.37 4.95
C SER A 185 -5.73 19.16 5.50
N GLY A 186 -4.53 18.56 5.53
CA GLY A 186 -3.30 19.23 5.97
C GLY A 186 -2.88 20.39 5.07
N TYR A 187 -3.15 20.32 3.76
CA TYR A 187 -2.84 21.39 2.80
C TYR A 187 -3.96 22.42 2.67
N LEU A 188 -5.22 21.99 2.75
CA LEU A 188 -6.37 22.84 2.48
C LEU A 188 -6.84 23.60 3.72
N LEU A 189 -6.68 23.04 4.92
CA LEU A 189 -7.36 23.52 6.13
C LEU A 189 -6.42 24.00 7.26
N LYS A 190 -5.09 23.90 7.10
CA LYS A 190 -4.12 24.39 8.11
C LYS A 190 -3.45 25.69 7.69
N GLU A 191 -3.17 26.57 8.65
CA GLU A 191 -2.51 27.85 8.43
C GLU A 191 -1.05 27.69 7.97
N ASP A 192 -0.26 26.86 8.66
CA ASP A 192 1.17 26.56 8.40
C ASP A 192 1.50 25.93 7.02
N SER A 193 0.49 25.71 6.17
CA SER A 193 0.68 25.10 4.85
C SER A 193 1.04 26.12 3.75
N GLN A 194 0.96 27.42 4.03
CA GLN A 194 1.28 28.49 3.07
C GLN A 194 2.74 28.42 2.58
N ASP A 195 3.71 28.26 3.49
CA ASP A 195 5.13 28.14 3.13
C ASP A 195 5.43 26.89 2.28
N LYS A 196 4.66 25.82 2.49
CA LYS A 196 4.78 24.57 1.72
C LYS A 196 4.15 24.67 0.33
N LEU A 197 3.09 25.46 0.18
CA LEU A 197 2.41 25.70 -1.10
C LEU A 197 3.18 26.69 -1.98
N ASN A 198 3.92 27.62 -1.38
CA ASN A 198 4.64 28.68 -2.09
C ASN A 198 6.06 28.28 -2.54
N SER A 199 6.64 27.20 -2.01
CA SER A 199 8.07 26.86 -2.18
C SER A 199 8.43 26.00 -3.39
N ASN A 200 7.47 25.50 -4.19
CA ASN A 200 7.77 24.63 -5.35
C ASN A 200 6.80 24.81 -6.52
N SER A 201 7.32 24.83 -7.75
CA SER A 201 6.60 25.11 -9.01
C SER A 201 6.00 23.87 -9.68
N THR A 202 5.47 22.90 -8.92
CA THR A 202 4.85 21.69 -9.50
C THR A 202 3.35 21.90 -9.78
N ASP A 203 2.82 21.24 -10.82
CA ASP A 203 1.41 21.38 -11.20
C ASP A 203 0.43 20.91 -10.10
N GLN A 204 0.83 19.95 -9.26
CA GLN A 204 0.04 19.51 -8.10
C GLN A 204 -0.17 20.63 -7.07
N LEU A 205 0.85 21.46 -6.81
CA LEU A 205 0.73 22.58 -5.88
C LEU A 205 -0.17 23.67 -6.44
N LYS A 206 -0.13 23.92 -7.75
CA LYS A 206 -1.08 24.84 -8.42
C LYS A 206 -2.53 24.38 -8.27
N GLN A 207 -2.80 23.08 -8.41
CA GLN A 207 -4.14 22.52 -8.21
C GLN A 207 -4.61 22.65 -6.75
N LEU A 208 -3.71 22.44 -5.77
CA LEU A 208 -4.02 22.67 -4.35
C LEU A 208 -4.32 24.15 -4.04
N LEU A 209 -3.59 25.09 -4.64
CA LEU A 209 -3.88 26.52 -4.53
C LEU A 209 -5.25 26.87 -5.11
N ARG A 210 -5.61 26.32 -6.28
CA ARG A 210 -6.96 26.49 -6.87
C ARG A 210 -8.04 25.97 -5.92
N LEU A 211 -7.84 24.80 -5.32
CA LEU A 211 -8.78 24.22 -4.34
C LEU A 211 -8.96 25.12 -3.12
N ARG A 212 -7.87 25.68 -2.59
CA ARG A 212 -7.92 26.57 -1.41
C ARG A 212 -8.66 27.87 -1.71
N LYS A 213 -8.45 28.46 -2.89
CA LYS A 213 -9.18 29.67 -3.33
C LYS A 213 -10.67 29.43 -3.52
N LEU A 214 -11.03 28.35 -4.19
CA LEU A 214 -12.44 27.95 -4.34
C LEU A 214 -13.06 27.69 -2.96
N LEU A 215 -12.36 27.01 -2.05
CA LEU A 215 -12.84 26.81 -0.69
C LEU A 215 -13.11 28.14 0.01
N LYS A 216 -12.19 29.11 -0.07
CA LYS A 216 -12.38 30.44 0.50
C LYS A 216 -13.61 31.15 -0.06
N LEU A 217 -13.79 31.12 -1.39
CA LEU A 217 -14.97 31.66 -2.06
C LEU A 217 -16.26 31.04 -1.50
N LEU A 218 -16.27 29.71 -1.33
CA LEU A 218 -17.43 28.98 -0.81
C LEU A 218 -17.70 29.24 0.68
N LEU A 219 -16.66 29.48 1.50
CA LEU A 219 -16.83 29.84 2.91
C LEU A 219 -17.34 31.29 3.07
N ALA A 220 -16.85 32.22 2.24
CA ALA A 220 -17.29 33.62 2.27
C ALA A 220 -18.78 33.80 1.91
N TYR A 221 -19.29 32.95 1.00
CA TYR A 221 -20.71 32.96 0.63
C TYR A 221 -21.67 32.81 1.81
N ALA A 222 -21.29 32.04 2.84
CA ALA A 222 -22.13 31.87 4.02
C ALA A 222 -22.16 33.12 4.90
N SER A 223 -21.02 33.78 5.11
CA SER A 223 -20.86 34.89 6.07
C SER A 223 -21.60 36.17 5.68
N GLU A 224 -21.85 36.40 4.39
CA GLU A 224 -22.44 37.65 3.90
C GLU A 224 -23.98 37.69 3.95
N ARG A 225 -24.64 36.54 4.21
CA ARG A 225 -26.10 36.49 4.39
C ARG A 225 -26.58 36.71 5.84
N ASP A 226 -25.69 36.64 6.84
CA ASP A 226 -26.05 36.83 8.26
C ASP A 226 -25.91 38.29 8.75
N VAL A 227 -25.11 39.11 8.07
CA VAL A 227 -24.97 40.54 8.42
C VAL A 227 -26.02 41.32 7.65
N GLY A 228 -27.06 41.80 8.35
CA GLY A 228 -28.08 42.68 7.79
C GLY A 228 -27.48 43.97 7.20
N ARG A 229 -27.01 43.91 5.95
CA ARG A 229 -26.73 45.10 5.15
C ARG A 229 -28.06 45.72 4.75
N ASP A 230 -28.13 47.03 4.97
CA ASP A 230 -29.27 47.90 4.81
C ASP A 230 -30.18 47.61 3.60
N MET A 231 -31.46 47.87 3.85
CA MET A 231 -32.65 47.68 3.03
C MET A 231 -32.69 48.45 1.69
N TYR A 232 -31.54 48.82 1.11
CA TYR A 232 -31.47 49.60 -0.14
C TYR A 232 -30.65 48.99 -1.28
N ASN A 233 -30.04 47.80 -1.15
CA ASN A 233 -29.56 47.08 -2.35
C ASN A 233 -29.40 45.57 -2.13
N PRO A 234 -30.45 44.74 -2.40
CA PRO A 234 -30.38 43.29 -2.27
C PRO A 234 -29.47 42.56 -3.30
N LYS A 235 -28.70 43.32 -4.10
CA LYS A 235 -27.98 42.83 -5.30
C LYS A 235 -26.45 42.98 -5.25
N ALA A 236 -25.87 43.49 -4.18
CA ALA A 236 -24.47 43.94 -4.18
C ALA A 236 -23.38 42.85 -4.06
N LEU A 237 -23.74 41.55 -4.11
CA LEU A 237 -22.80 40.42 -4.11
C LEU A 237 -23.06 39.41 -5.24
N ALA A 238 -23.82 39.85 -6.25
CA ALA A 238 -24.15 39.09 -7.45
C ALA A 238 -23.44 39.65 -8.70
N ASP A 239 -22.32 40.37 -8.53
CA ASP A 239 -21.49 40.79 -9.66
C ASP A 239 -20.30 39.83 -9.79
N GLY A 240 -20.17 39.20 -10.97
CA GLY A 240 -19.11 38.23 -11.26
C GLY A 240 -17.69 38.79 -11.16
N ASP A 241 -17.54 40.12 -11.04
CA ASP A 241 -16.26 40.80 -10.84
C ASP A 241 -15.59 40.44 -9.50
N ASP A 242 -16.36 40.16 -8.43
CA ASP A 242 -15.81 39.75 -7.14
C ASP A 242 -15.30 38.29 -7.16
N ILE A 243 -15.96 37.39 -7.88
CA ILE A 243 -15.48 36.01 -8.08
C ILE A 243 -14.16 36.02 -8.85
N VAL A 244 -14.10 36.79 -9.95
CA VAL A 244 -12.87 36.94 -10.74
C VAL A 244 -11.76 37.48 -9.87
N LYS A 245 -12.02 38.52 -9.07
CA LYS A 245 -11.06 39.13 -8.15
C LYS A 245 -10.50 38.13 -7.13
N VAL A 246 -11.34 37.29 -6.53
CA VAL A 246 -10.89 36.25 -5.57
C VAL A 246 -10.03 35.18 -6.25
N LEU A 247 -10.35 34.82 -7.50
CA LEU A 247 -9.72 33.71 -8.19
C LEU A 247 -8.47 34.11 -9.02
N SER A 248 -8.38 35.34 -9.53
CA SER A 248 -7.39 35.78 -10.52
C SER A 248 -5.95 35.90 -10.00
N ASP A 249 -5.73 36.25 -8.73
CA ASP A 249 -4.37 36.58 -8.27
C ASP A 249 -3.65 35.40 -7.59
N LEU A 250 -2.91 34.59 -8.36
CA LEU A 250 -2.30 33.35 -7.87
C LEU A 250 -1.12 33.56 -6.89
N MET A 251 -0.63 34.79 -6.71
CA MET A 251 0.59 35.08 -5.96
C MET A 251 0.41 36.01 -4.74
N ASP A 252 -0.80 36.48 -4.46
CA ASP A 252 -1.06 37.50 -3.42
C ASP A 252 -1.32 36.93 -2.01
N ASP A 253 -1.22 37.81 -1.00
CA ASP A 253 -1.36 37.59 0.47
C ASP A 253 -2.76 37.08 0.90
N HIS A 254 -3.61 36.72 -0.06
CA HIS A 254 -5.01 36.35 0.09
C HIS A 254 -5.28 34.85 0.33
N ASN A 255 -4.24 34.04 0.55
CA ASN A 255 -4.37 32.60 0.83
C ASN A 255 -4.67 32.27 2.31
N ALA A 256 -4.82 33.27 3.18
CA ALA A 256 -5.17 33.07 4.59
C ALA A 256 -6.57 32.44 4.71
N LEU A 257 -6.67 31.40 5.54
CA LEU A 257 -7.95 30.77 5.88
C LEU A 257 -8.71 31.69 6.85
N PRO A 258 -10.05 31.61 6.90
CA PRO A 258 -10.81 32.37 7.88
C PRO A 258 -10.47 31.89 9.31
N ASP A 259 -10.57 32.80 10.27
CA ASP A 259 -10.53 32.43 11.68
C ASP A 259 -11.72 31.51 11.99
N TRP A 260 -11.43 30.28 12.40
CA TRP A 260 -12.45 29.26 12.64
C TRP A 260 -13.40 29.62 13.80
N HIS A 261 -12.90 30.32 14.82
CA HIS A 261 -13.74 30.77 15.94
C HIS A 261 -14.68 31.88 15.50
N LEU A 262 -14.19 32.84 14.71
CA LEU A 262 -15.00 33.93 14.17
C LEU A 262 -16.07 33.40 13.20
N LEU A 263 -15.69 32.47 12.31
CA LEU A 263 -16.62 31.85 11.37
C LEU A 263 -17.71 31.06 12.11
N ALA A 264 -17.34 30.28 13.13
CA ALA A 264 -18.30 29.57 13.98
C ALA A 264 -19.26 30.54 14.70
N ALA A 265 -18.75 31.67 15.21
CA ALA A 265 -19.57 32.68 15.89
C ALA A 265 -20.53 33.39 14.92
N SER A 266 -20.09 33.67 13.69
CA SER A 266 -20.90 34.34 12.67
C SER A 266 -22.16 33.57 12.27
N HIS A 267 -22.17 32.25 12.47
CA HIS A 267 -23.30 31.37 12.15
C HIS A 267 -24.00 30.78 13.38
N ALA A 268 -23.76 31.33 14.58
CA ALA A 268 -24.36 30.82 15.81
C ALA A 268 -25.90 30.94 15.83
N SER A 269 -26.45 31.94 15.13
CA SER A 269 -27.90 32.18 14.99
C SER A 269 -28.54 31.50 13.78
N ALA A 270 -27.77 30.82 12.94
CA ALA A 270 -28.30 30.20 11.74
C ALA A 270 -29.30 29.07 12.07
N PRO A 271 -30.41 28.92 11.32
CA PRO A 271 -31.37 27.84 11.55
C PRO A 271 -30.69 26.46 11.48
N VAL A 272 -31.05 25.57 12.41
CA VAL A 272 -30.52 24.18 12.44
C VAL A 272 -30.76 23.52 11.07
N ALA A 273 -29.79 22.70 10.63
CA ALA A 273 -29.80 22.03 9.33
C ALA A 273 -29.67 22.93 8.08
N SER A 274 -29.62 24.26 8.23
CA SER A 274 -29.28 25.18 7.13
C SER A 274 -27.79 25.09 6.73
N ALA A 275 -27.44 25.47 5.49
CA ALA A 275 -26.04 25.44 5.05
C ALA A 275 -25.12 26.34 5.92
N ASN A 276 -25.60 27.51 6.35
CA ASN A 276 -24.85 28.40 7.26
C ASN A 276 -24.60 27.73 8.61
N TRP A 277 -25.61 27.04 9.16
CA TRP A 277 -25.45 26.30 10.41
C TRP A 277 -24.44 25.15 10.25
N VAL A 278 -24.48 24.41 9.13
CA VAL A 278 -23.50 23.36 8.81
C VAL A 278 -22.08 23.96 8.67
N CYS A 279 -21.94 25.15 8.07
CA CYS A 279 -20.67 25.89 8.02
C CYS A 279 -20.15 26.22 9.44
N GLY A 280 -21.05 26.68 10.32
CA GLY A 280 -20.72 26.91 11.73
C GLY A 280 -20.27 25.64 12.45
N GLN A 281 -20.92 24.50 12.22
CA GLN A 281 -20.50 23.20 12.77
C GLN A 281 -19.15 22.74 12.21
N PHE A 282 -18.90 22.93 10.92
CA PHE A 282 -17.59 22.68 10.30
C PHE A 282 -16.49 23.52 10.96
N ALA A 283 -16.72 24.82 11.16
CA ALA A 283 -15.77 25.70 11.81
C ALA A 283 -15.50 25.29 13.27
N GLN A 284 -16.54 24.89 14.02
CA GLN A 284 -16.39 24.34 15.37
C GLN A 284 -15.59 23.02 15.38
N ALA A 285 -15.82 22.14 14.40
CA ALA A 285 -15.09 20.89 14.25
C ALA A 285 -13.60 21.15 13.96
N MET A 286 -13.28 22.17 13.14
CA MET A 286 -11.91 22.62 12.88
C MET A 286 -11.23 23.17 14.14
N SER A 287 -11.87 24.10 14.86
CA SER A 287 -11.32 24.66 16.12
C SER A 287 -11.04 23.60 17.19
N ARG A 288 -11.84 22.53 17.24
CA ARG A 288 -11.70 21.44 18.22
C ARG A 288 -10.79 20.30 17.76
N GLY A 289 -10.30 20.33 16.51
CA GLY A 289 -9.52 19.24 15.93
C GLY A 289 -10.31 17.93 15.82
N CYS A 290 -11.61 18.01 15.52
CA CYS A 290 -12.45 16.84 15.35
C CYS A 290 -12.04 16.02 14.11
N THR A 291 -12.14 14.70 14.20
CA THR A 291 -11.86 13.81 13.06
C THR A 291 -12.94 13.87 11.98
N SER A 292 -14.14 14.36 12.30
CA SER A 292 -15.27 14.51 11.38
C SER A 292 -15.22 15.79 10.54
N SER A 293 -14.21 16.65 10.69
CA SER A 293 -14.11 17.93 9.99
C SER A 293 -14.16 17.80 8.46
N TRP A 294 -13.58 16.74 7.90
CA TRP A 294 -13.64 16.47 6.45
C TRP A 294 -15.06 16.16 5.96
N LEU A 295 -15.81 15.38 6.75
CA LEU A 295 -17.21 15.08 6.45
C LEU A 295 -18.09 16.33 6.61
N TRP A 296 -17.85 17.15 7.63
CA TRP A 296 -18.54 18.43 7.80
C TRP A 296 -18.31 19.38 6.63
N LEU A 297 -17.08 19.46 6.11
CA LEU A 297 -16.76 20.27 4.93
C LEU A 297 -17.56 19.82 3.71
N LEU A 298 -17.52 18.52 3.39
CA LEU A 298 -18.24 18.01 2.23
C LEU A 298 -19.76 18.10 2.41
N LEU A 299 -20.26 17.93 3.65
CA LEU A 299 -21.67 18.14 3.98
C LEU A 299 -22.09 19.58 3.72
N TYR A 300 -21.27 20.56 4.14
CA TYR A 300 -21.50 21.97 3.85
C TYR A 300 -21.57 22.24 2.34
N ILE A 301 -20.60 21.74 1.57
CA ILE A 301 -20.55 21.91 0.11
C ILE A 301 -21.80 21.30 -0.56
N CYS A 302 -22.25 20.12 -0.09
CA CYS A 302 -23.47 19.49 -0.61
C CYS A 302 -24.73 20.30 -0.24
N CYS A 303 -24.83 20.80 0.99
CA CYS A 303 -25.94 21.66 1.41
C CYS A 303 -26.01 22.95 0.57
N LEU A 304 -24.87 23.60 0.32
CA LEU A 304 -24.81 24.76 -0.57
C LEU A 304 -25.29 24.44 -1.98
N TYR A 305 -24.89 23.30 -2.54
CA TYR A 305 -25.35 22.90 -3.87
C TYR A 305 -26.87 22.65 -3.89
N ARG A 306 -27.45 22.03 -2.86
CA ARG A 306 -28.89 21.71 -2.81
C ARG A 306 -29.79 22.92 -2.55
N GLN A 307 -29.26 24.04 -2.06
CA GLN A 307 -30.06 25.25 -1.85
C GLN A 307 -30.63 25.78 -3.17
N SER A 308 -31.94 26.03 -3.19
CA SER A 308 -32.65 26.47 -4.40
C SER A 308 -32.20 27.86 -4.86
N GLU A 309 -31.72 28.68 -3.94
CA GLU A 309 -31.26 30.05 -4.12
C GLU A 309 -29.79 30.15 -4.55
N THR A 310 -29.07 29.02 -4.66
CA THR A 310 -27.66 29.00 -5.06
C THR A 310 -27.51 29.35 -6.52
N SER A 311 -26.75 30.41 -6.81
CA SER A 311 -26.58 30.90 -8.18
C SER A 311 -25.78 29.92 -9.05
N PRO A 312 -25.93 29.96 -10.38
CA PRO A 312 -25.20 29.07 -11.27
C PRO A 312 -23.68 29.17 -11.15
N GLN A 313 -23.14 30.36 -10.86
CA GLN A 313 -21.70 30.56 -10.65
C GLN A 313 -21.18 29.77 -9.44
N TYR A 314 -21.91 29.75 -8.33
CA TYR A 314 -21.53 28.97 -7.16
C TYR A 314 -21.69 27.46 -7.38
N ARG A 315 -22.71 27.03 -8.14
CA ARG A 315 -22.82 25.62 -8.57
C ARG A 315 -21.64 25.19 -9.45
N ILE A 316 -21.21 26.05 -10.38
CA ILE A 316 -20.00 25.86 -11.18
C ILE A 316 -18.75 25.79 -10.29
N ALA A 317 -18.62 26.68 -9.30
CA ALA A 317 -17.50 26.69 -8.36
C ALA A 317 -17.44 25.42 -7.51
N ILE A 318 -18.58 24.94 -7.01
CA ILE A 318 -18.70 23.68 -6.26
C ILE A 318 -18.29 22.49 -7.14
N LEU A 319 -18.82 22.38 -8.36
CA LEU A 319 -18.45 21.31 -9.28
C LEU A 319 -16.95 21.40 -9.63
N CYS A 320 -16.42 22.59 -9.90
CA CYS A 320 -15.00 22.80 -10.14
C CYS A 320 -14.13 22.34 -8.95
N TRP A 321 -14.57 22.60 -7.72
CA TRP A 321 -13.90 22.18 -6.51
C TRP A 321 -13.91 20.65 -6.37
N ILE A 322 -15.06 20.00 -6.56
CA ILE A 322 -15.21 18.54 -6.50
C ILE A 322 -14.32 17.86 -7.56
N GLN A 323 -14.31 18.39 -8.79
CA GLN A 323 -13.48 17.88 -9.89
C GLN A 323 -12.00 17.95 -9.56
N THR A 324 -11.54 19.12 -9.11
CA THR A 324 -10.13 19.35 -8.78
C THR A 324 -9.73 18.49 -7.58
N LEU A 325 -10.62 18.32 -6.59
CA LEU A 325 -10.35 17.51 -5.40
C LEU A 325 -10.10 16.07 -5.79
N ASN A 326 -11.04 15.45 -6.53
CA ASN A 326 -10.90 14.05 -6.92
C ASN A 326 -9.75 13.83 -7.91
N ASP A 327 -9.45 14.79 -8.79
CA ASP A 327 -8.25 14.70 -9.65
C ASP A 327 -6.96 14.62 -8.82
N VAL A 328 -6.76 15.55 -7.87
CA VAL A 328 -5.59 15.52 -6.97
C VAL A 328 -5.59 14.25 -6.12
N ARG A 329 -6.74 13.88 -5.57
CA ARG A 329 -6.93 12.69 -4.73
C ARG A 329 -6.50 11.41 -5.45
N ARG A 330 -6.93 11.20 -6.69
CA ARG A 330 -6.60 10.00 -7.47
C ARG A 330 -5.11 9.86 -7.74
N ARG A 331 -4.37 10.97 -7.86
CA ARG A 331 -2.90 10.95 -8.01
C ARG A 331 -2.17 10.44 -6.76
N MET A 332 -2.88 10.34 -5.62
CA MET A 332 -2.37 9.79 -4.36
C MET A 332 -2.78 8.34 -4.10
N ILE A 333 -3.73 7.81 -4.87
CA ILE A 333 -4.24 6.44 -4.78
C ILE A 333 -3.59 5.62 -5.88
N MET A 334 -3.10 4.42 -5.54
CA MET A 334 -2.45 3.58 -6.53
C MET A 334 -3.42 3.25 -7.68
N ASP A 335 -3.01 3.45 -8.93
CA ASP A 335 -3.81 3.10 -10.12
C ASP A 335 -2.94 2.45 -11.22
N GLY A 336 -1.79 1.89 -10.84
CA GLY A 336 -0.82 1.29 -11.75
C GLY A 336 -0.50 -0.16 -11.43
N GLN A 337 0.51 -0.69 -12.10
CA GLN A 337 1.07 -2.03 -11.87
C GLN A 337 2.53 -1.89 -11.44
N GLY A 338 3.03 -2.87 -10.69
CA GLY A 338 4.43 -2.98 -10.30
C GLY A 338 4.81 -2.15 -9.08
N LEU A 339 5.76 -2.68 -8.32
CA LEU A 339 6.24 -2.14 -7.06
C LEU A 339 7.10 -0.89 -7.26
N THR A 340 7.86 -0.80 -8.37
CA THR A 340 8.61 0.41 -8.72
C THR A 340 7.70 1.64 -8.80
N ARG A 341 6.54 1.49 -9.47
CA ARG A 341 5.57 2.60 -9.59
C ARG A 341 4.96 2.95 -8.23
N PHE A 342 4.66 1.95 -7.41
CA PHE A 342 4.19 2.15 -6.04
C PHE A 342 5.18 3.01 -5.24
N VAL A 343 6.44 2.57 -5.17
CA VAL A 343 7.51 3.23 -4.41
C VAL A 343 7.76 4.64 -4.91
N GLU A 344 7.98 4.82 -6.22
CA GLU A 344 8.39 6.10 -6.79
C GLU A 344 7.27 7.14 -6.84
N ARG A 345 6.04 6.73 -7.19
CA ARG A 345 4.95 7.68 -7.49
C ARG A 345 3.98 7.91 -6.34
N TYR A 346 3.79 6.93 -5.46
CA TYR A 346 2.78 7.02 -4.39
C TYR A 346 3.41 7.06 -3.01
N PHE A 347 4.24 6.08 -2.64
CA PHE A 347 4.84 6.05 -1.30
C PHE A 347 5.79 7.24 -1.08
N GLN A 348 6.64 7.53 -2.06
CA GLN A 348 7.57 8.67 -2.00
C GLN A 348 6.95 10.01 -2.44
N ASN A 349 5.64 10.05 -2.73
CA ASN A 349 4.96 11.24 -3.23
C ASN A 349 5.19 12.45 -2.29
N PRO A 350 5.68 13.61 -2.79
CA PRO A 350 5.95 14.78 -1.96
C PRO A 350 4.76 15.25 -1.13
N LEU A 351 3.52 15.10 -1.64
CA LEU A 351 2.31 15.47 -0.91
C LEU A 351 2.16 14.68 0.40
N ARG A 352 2.62 13.43 0.44
CA ARG A 352 2.51 12.57 1.64
C ARG A 352 3.56 12.87 2.71
N ARG A 353 4.61 13.66 2.40
CA ARG A 353 5.70 13.98 3.34
C ARG A 353 5.37 15.14 4.30
N GLY A 354 4.22 15.79 4.16
CA GLY A 354 3.93 17.12 4.74
C GLY A 354 2.97 17.23 5.93
N GLY A 355 2.34 16.16 6.43
CA GLY A 355 1.24 16.26 7.42
C GLY A 355 1.65 16.09 8.89
N SER A 356 1.42 17.09 9.74
CA SER A 356 1.78 17.08 11.17
C SER A 356 0.72 16.53 12.15
N SER A 357 -0.54 16.28 11.72
CA SER A 357 -1.62 15.74 12.59
C SER A 357 -2.12 14.36 12.13
N VAL A 358 -1.18 13.49 11.80
CA VAL A 358 -1.44 12.23 11.07
C VAL A 358 -1.67 11.04 12.03
N LEU A 359 -1.04 11.05 13.20
CA LEU A 359 -0.96 9.84 14.03
C LEU A 359 -2.29 9.44 14.68
N GLN A 360 -3.12 10.39 15.12
CA GLN A 360 -4.41 10.09 15.76
C GLN A 360 -5.38 9.39 14.79
N ASP A 361 -5.49 9.88 13.56
CA ASP A 361 -6.35 9.24 12.54
C ASP A 361 -5.80 7.87 12.13
N ASN A 362 -4.46 7.74 12.04
CA ASN A 362 -3.83 6.45 11.76
C ASN A 362 -4.16 5.40 12.83
N VAL A 363 -4.09 5.76 14.11
CA VAL A 363 -4.46 4.85 15.21
C VAL A 363 -5.96 4.50 15.15
N ARG A 364 -6.83 5.46 14.83
CA ARG A 364 -8.28 5.22 14.68
C ARG A 364 -8.59 4.24 13.54
N ARG A 365 -7.83 4.29 12.45
CA ARG A 365 -7.91 3.34 11.31
C ARG A 365 -7.35 1.97 11.64
N LEU A 366 -6.27 1.94 12.40
CA LEU A 366 -5.55 0.72 12.75
C LEU A 366 -6.28 -0.11 13.82
N LEU A 367 -6.71 0.54 14.91
CA LEU A 367 -7.31 -0.10 16.07
C LEU A 367 -8.80 0.29 16.20
N VAL A 368 -9.60 -0.14 15.24
CA VAL A 368 -11.04 0.20 15.14
C VAL A 368 -11.84 -0.42 16.28
N GLY A 369 -11.56 -1.67 16.64
CA GLY A 369 -12.14 -2.36 17.78
C GLY A 369 -11.32 -2.13 19.06
N ASN A 370 -11.98 -2.19 20.22
CA ASN A 370 -11.32 -2.05 21.54
C ASN A 370 -10.39 -3.22 21.92
N ARG A 371 -10.50 -4.36 21.22
CA ARG A 371 -9.67 -5.56 21.40
C ARG A 371 -8.81 -5.88 20.18
N ASP A 372 -8.83 -5.03 19.15
CA ASP A 372 -7.97 -5.20 17.99
C ASP A 372 -6.51 -5.05 18.41
N VAL A 373 -5.64 -5.79 17.75
CA VAL A 373 -4.19 -5.79 17.98
C VAL A 373 -3.44 -5.54 16.68
N ALA A 374 -2.23 -4.97 16.75
CA ALA A 374 -1.48 -4.62 15.55
C ALA A 374 0.03 -4.81 15.68
N GLU A 375 0.66 -5.41 14.67
CA GLU A 375 2.10 -5.36 14.42
C GLU A 375 2.40 -4.30 13.36
N ILE A 376 3.04 -3.21 13.79
CA ILE A 376 3.28 -2.03 12.95
C ILE A 376 4.68 -2.09 12.35
N LYS A 377 4.77 -2.01 11.03
CA LYS A 377 6.03 -1.95 10.28
C LYS A 377 6.50 -0.52 10.07
N ALA A 378 7.73 -0.23 10.46
CA ALA A 378 8.39 1.04 10.15
C ALA A 378 9.91 0.89 10.15
N LEU A 379 10.63 1.91 9.66
CA LEU A 379 12.10 1.91 9.70
C LEU A 379 12.61 1.67 11.12
N PRO A 380 13.71 0.92 11.32
CA PRO A 380 14.30 0.66 12.64
C PRO A 380 14.52 1.92 13.48
N SER A 381 14.87 3.04 12.84
CA SER A 381 15.08 4.34 13.51
C SER A 381 13.80 4.99 14.06
N ALA A 382 12.61 4.57 13.59
CA ALA A 382 11.34 5.04 14.13
C ALA A 382 11.09 4.51 15.55
N PHE A 383 11.71 3.38 15.92
CA PHE A 383 11.66 2.85 17.28
C PHE A 383 12.59 3.67 18.21
N SER A 384 12.05 4.75 18.74
CA SER A 384 12.72 5.65 19.69
C SER A 384 11.79 6.00 20.86
N PRO A 385 12.32 6.39 22.03
CA PRO A 385 11.46 6.77 23.16
C PRO A 385 10.52 7.93 22.84
N ALA A 386 10.90 8.82 21.93
CA ALA A 386 10.06 9.91 21.46
C ALA A 386 8.93 9.44 20.54
N GLY A 387 9.26 8.59 19.56
CA GLY A 387 8.28 8.04 18.62
C GLY A 387 7.27 7.13 19.31
N VAL A 388 7.75 6.23 20.17
CA VAL A 388 6.91 5.28 20.91
C VAL A 388 5.98 6.00 21.88
N ALA A 389 6.45 7.03 22.60
CA ALA A 389 5.58 7.80 23.50
C ALA A 389 4.41 8.45 22.77
N LYS A 390 4.65 9.06 21.61
CA LYS A 390 3.60 9.68 20.77
C LYS A 390 2.56 8.65 20.33
N LEU A 391 3.01 7.46 19.92
CA LEU A 391 2.11 6.38 19.51
C LEU A 391 1.30 5.84 20.68
N SER A 392 1.96 5.56 21.81
CA SER A 392 1.34 5.14 23.07
C SER A 392 0.25 6.11 23.53
N GLU A 393 0.56 7.42 23.57
CA GLU A 393 -0.40 8.45 23.96
C GLU A 393 -1.67 8.41 23.08
N MET A 394 -1.51 8.27 21.77
CA MET A 394 -2.64 8.20 20.84
C MET A 394 -3.46 6.91 20.99
N ILE A 395 -2.82 5.77 21.26
CA ILE A 395 -3.49 4.48 21.50
C ILE A 395 -4.28 4.51 22.80
N VAL A 396 -3.72 5.07 23.88
CA VAL A 396 -4.44 5.27 25.16
C VAL A 396 -5.65 6.17 24.93
N LYS A 397 -5.47 7.33 24.30
CA LYS A 397 -6.55 8.28 24.02
C LYS A 397 -7.68 7.66 23.18
N GLN A 398 -7.33 6.86 22.18
CA GLN A 398 -8.31 6.11 21.39
C GLN A 398 -9.04 5.07 22.24
N THR A 399 -8.35 4.38 23.15
CA THR A 399 -8.95 3.37 24.04
C THR A 399 -9.93 4.00 25.03
N GLN A 400 -9.56 5.13 25.63
CA GLN A 400 -10.43 5.92 26.52
C GLN A 400 -11.64 6.53 25.80
N SER A 401 -11.66 6.55 24.46
CA SER A 401 -12.85 6.97 23.71
C SER A 401 -13.91 5.87 23.63
N PHE A 402 -13.56 4.61 23.89
CA PHE A 402 -14.50 3.49 23.95
C PHE A 402 -15.13 3.27 25.32
N SER A 403 -14.56 3.83 26.39
CA SER A 403 -15.17 3.77 27.71
C SER A 403 -16.42 4.65 27.72
N PHE A 404 -17.58 4.02 27.89
CA PHE A 404 -18.86 4.70 28.05
C PHE A 404 -18.73 5.83 29.09
N ARG A 405 -19.11 7.05 28.72
CA ARG A 405 -19.64 7.99 29.70
C ARG A 405 -21.07 7.55 29.95
N PRO A 406 -21.42 6.92 31.09
CA PRO A 406 -22.82 6.66 31.38
C PRO A 406 -23.59 8.00 31.31
N PRO A 407 -24.83 8.03 30.80
CA PRO A 407 -25.68 9.19 31.04
C PRO A 407 -25.82 9.27 32.56
N TYR A 408 -25.24 10.31 33.16
CA TYR A 408 -25.31 10.53 34.59
C TYR A 408 -26.77 10.73 34.99
N ILE A 409 -27.44 9.65 35.34
CA ILE A 409 -28.79 9.60 35.88
C ILE A 409 -28.58 9.08 37.31
N PHE A 410 -28.38 10.02 38.23
CA PHE A 410 -28.18 9.84 39.68
C PHE A 410 -26.78 9.41 40.17
N GLY A 411 -25.98 10.39 40.60
CA GLY A 411 -25.29 10.35 41.91
C GLY A 411 -24.06 9.46 42.14
N GLU A 412 -23.61 8.63 41.21
CA GLU A 412 -22.36 7.88 41.39
C GLU A 412 -21.15 8.74 40.96
N HIS A 413 -20.46 9.33 41.94
CA HIS A 413 -19.43 10.37 41.74
C HIS A 413 -17.99 9.87 41.67
N GLU A 414 -17.73 8.57 41.58
CA GLU A 414 -16.35 8.07 41.64
C GLU A 414 -15.95 7.34 40.36
N ILE A 415 -15.15 8.04 39.56
CA ILE A 415 -14.35 7.43 38.51
C ILE A 415 -13.30 6.57 39.22
N ASP A 416 -13.44 5.24 39.11
CA ASP A 416 -12.48 4.27 39.62
C ASP A 416 -11.14 4.40 38.84
N THR A 417 -10.20 5.16 39.41
CA THR A 417 -8.89 5.44 38.81
C THR A 417 -8.07 4.17 38.54
N VAL A 418 -8.24 3.14 39.37
CA VAL A 418 -7.56 1.84 39.22
C VAL A 418 -8.05 1.10 37.98
N LYS A 419 -9.34 1.20 37.64
CA LYS A 419 -9.89 0.61 36.40
C LYS A 419 -9.36 1.30 35.14
N ILE A 420 -9.16 2.62 35.18
CA ILE A 420 -8.60 3.39 34.06
C ILE A 420 -7.15 3.00 33.82
N GLU A 421 -6.33 2.98 34.88
CA GLU A 421 -4.91 2.58 34.78
C GLU A 421 -4.76 1.15 34.21
N LYS A 422 -5.63 0.22 34.62
CA LYS A 422 -5.64 -1.14 34.06
C LYS A 422 -6.03 -1.18 32.58
N GLN A 423 -6.98 -0.36 32.14
CA GLN A 423 -7.37 -0.26 30.73
C GLN A 423 -6.27 0.35 29.87
N ASP A 424 -5.59 1.37 30.37
CA ASP A 424 -4.50 2.01 29.64
C ASP A 424 -3.28 1.07 29.54
N LEU A 425 -2.98 0.30 30.58
CA LEU A 425 -1.96 -0.77 30.51
C LEU A 425 -2.33 -1.83 29.46
N LEU A 426 -3.57 -2.30 29.45
CA LEU A 426 -4.04 -3.24 28.41
C LEU A 426 -3.95 -2.62 27.01
N ALA A 427 -4.19 -1.32 26.87
CA ALA A 427 -4.04 -0.61 25.60
C ALA A 427 -2.60 -0.67 25.07
N MET A 428 -1.62 -0.61 25.96
CA MET A 428 -0.19 -0.67 25.62
C MET A 428 0.29 -2.06 25.21
N GLU A 429 -0.44 -3.11 25.57
CA GLU A 429 -0.14 -4.50 25.20
C GLU A 429 -0.81 -4.92 23.87
N ARG A 430 -1.56 -4.03 23.22
CA ARG A 430 -2.29 -4.32 21.97
C ARG A 430 -1.49 -4.08 20.70
N TRP A 431 -0.22 -3.74 20.81
CA TRP A 431 0.59 -3.47 19.63
C TRP A 431 2.04 -3.89 19.83
N GLN A 432 2.68 -4.25 18.72
CA GLN A 432 4.10 -4.55 18.65
C GLN A 432 4.71 -3.95 17.38
N PHE A 433 6.02 -3.89 17.32
CA PHE A 433 6.79 -3.21 16.28
C PHE A 433 7.61 -4.21 15.46
N CYS A 434 7.63 -4.01 14.14
CA CYS A 434 8.47 -4.74 13.20
C CYS A 434 9.38 -3.77 12.43
N GLY A 435 10.69 -3.96 12.54
CA GLY A 435 11.67 -3.10 11.87
C GLY A 435 11.85 -3.45 10.40
N HIS A 436 11.45 -2.54 9.51
CA HIS A 436 11.56 -2.65 8.06
C HIS A 436 12.88 -2.07 7.55
N PHE A 437 13.71 -2.90 6.90
CA PHE A 437 14.85 -2.45 6.11
C PHE A 437 14.42 -2.16 4.67
N SER A 438 14.72 -0.97 4.16
CA SER A 438 14.23 -0.56 2.84
C SER A 438 15.18 -1.00 1.72
N ARG A 439 14.60 -1.48 0.62
CA ARG A 439 15.29 -1.70 -0.68
C ARG A 439 15.53 -0.40 -1.47
N SER A 440 15.19 0.76 -0.92
CA SER A 440 15.34 2.05 -1.60
C SER A 440 16.82 2.41 -1.85
N VAL A 441 17.17 2.66 -3.11
CA VAL A 441 18.51 3.14 -3.50
C VAL A 441 18.48 4.64 -3.77
N LYS A 442 19.51 5.38 -3.34
CA LYS A 442 19.73 6.77 -3.80
C LYS A 442 20.11 6.70 -5.28
N LYS A 443 19.16 6.94 -6.18
CA LYS A 443 19.41 6.91 -7.64
C LYS A 443 20.43 7.98 -8.02
N VAL A 444 21.67 7.56 -8.26
CA VAL A 444 22.63 8.29 -9.10
C VAL A 444 22.33 7.84 -10.53
N ARG A 445 21.98 8.78 -11.42
CA ARG A 445 21.59 8.45 -12.81
C ARG A 445 22.61 7.51 -13.47
N ARG A 446 22.11 6.41 -14.07
CA ARG A 446 22.77 5.47 -15.01
C ARG A 446 23.57 4.28 -14.45
N ASP A 447 23.65 4.08 -13.14
CA ASP A 447 24.31 2.90 -12.57
C ASP A 447 23.28 1.89 -12.01
N ASP A 448 23.61 0.59 -12.09
CA ASP A 448 22.83 -0.46 -11.46
C ASP A 448 22.72 -0.22 -9.94
N PRO A 449 21.55 -0.45 -9.33
CA PRO A 449 21.36 -0.27 -7.89
C PRO A 449 22.35 -1.12 -7.10
N ARG A 450 23.16 -0.48 -6.24
CA ARG A 450 24.11 -1.14 -5.35
C ARG A 450 23.71 -0.92 -3.89
N ALA A 451 23.74 -1.99 -3.10
CA ALA A 451 23.50 -1.90 -1.66
C ALA A 451 24.67 -1.17 -0.96
N ASP A 452 24.34 -0.17 -0.14
CA ASP A 452 25.29 0.47 0.77
C ASP A 452 25.48 -0.42 2.00
N MET A 453 26.35 -1.42 1.86
CA MET A 453 26.63 -2.37 2.94
C MET A 453 27.10 -1.67 4.24
N PRO A 454 28.02 -0.68 4.22
CA PRO A 454 28.36 0.09 5.41
C PRO A 454 27.14 0.68 6.14
N GLU A 455 26.24 1.36 5.43
CA GLU A 455 25.06 1.99 6.05
C GLU A 455 24.05 0.95 6.56
N LEU A 456 23.87 -0.17 5.84
CA LEU A 456 23.01 -1.28 6.29
C LEU A 456 23.50 -1.89 7.61
N TRP A 457 24.80 -2.15 7.72
CA TRP A 457 25.40 -2.66 8.95
C TRP A 457 25.33 -1.65 10.10
N LYS A 458 25.54 -0.37 9.82
CA LYS A 458 25.39 0.71 10.80
C LYS A 458 23.96 0.81 11.32
N THR A 459 22.96 0.76 10.43
CA THR A 459 21.53 0.76 10.81
C THR A 459 21.19 -0.42 11.73
N ALA A 460 21.74 -1.61 11.44
CA ALA A 460 21.56 -2.78 12.29
C ALA A 460 22.21 -2.63 13.68
N GLU A 461 23.40 -2.02 13.76
CA GLU A 461 24.08 -1.71 15.03
C GLU A 461 23.32 -0.65 15.85
N GLU A 462 22.82 0.39 15.20
CA GLU A 462 22.00 1.43 15.83
C GLU A 462 20.71 0.85 16.39
N LEU A 463 20.07 -0.10 15.69
CA LEU A 463 18.90 -0.82 16.20
C LEU A 463 19.22 -1.57 17.50
N LEU A 464 20.29 -2.37 17.54
CA LEU A 464 20.67 -3.08 18.76
C LEU A 464 20.98 -2.12 19.92
N THR A 465 21.62 -0.99 19.61
CA THR A 465 21.92 0.05 20.60
C THR A 465 20.64 0.70 21.13
N ASN A 466 19.65 0.97 20.27
CA ASN A 466 18.37 1.54 20.67
C ASN A 466 17.54 0.57 21.53
N LEU A 467 17.64 -0.73 21.28
CA LEU A 467 16.94 -1.76 22.06
C LEU A 467 17.50 -1.92 23.48
N THR A 468 18.78 -1.65 23.69
CA THR A 468 19.42 -1.70 25.03
C THR A 468 19.49 -0.34 25.73
N ARG A 469 19.03 0.73 25.06
CA ARG A 469 19.07 2.09 25.61
C ARG A 469 18.11 2.23 26.79
N HIS A 470 18.63 2.70 27.92
CA HIS A 470 17.81 3.08 29.09
C HIS A 470 17.33 4.55 29.07
N ALA A 471 18.08 5.44 28.43
CA ALA A 471 17.79 6.88 28.43
C ALA A 471 16.55 7.22 27.59
N GLY A 472 15.62 7.98 28.18
CA GLY A 472 14.40 8.49 27.53
C GLY A 472 13.15 7.65 27.77
N TRP A 473 13.24 6.52 28.49
CA TRP A 473 12.13 5.61 28.76
C TRP A 473 11.41 5.85 30.10
N SER A 474 11.89 6.79 30.93
CA SER A 474 11.23 7.20 32.17
C SER A 474 10.33 8.41 31.93
N ARG A 475 9.25 8.22 31.16
CA ARG A 475 8.31 9.28 30.78
C ARG A 475 6.91 9.07 31.38
N PRO A 476 6.11 10.12 31.59
CA PRO A 476 4.72 9.99 32.06
C PRO A 476 3.85 9.11 31.16
N GLU A 477 4.06 9.16 29.84
CA GLU A 477 3.35 8.34 28.84
C GLU A 477 3.60 6.84 29.03
N PHE A 478 4.66 6.47 29.75
CA PHE A 478 5.00 5.09 30.13
C PHE A 478 4.77 4.84 31.62
N PHE A 479 3.91 5.63 32.26
CA PHE A 479 3.58 5.53 33.68
C PHE A 479 4.82 5.64 34.58
N GLY A 480 5.77 6.51 34.23
CA GLY A 480 7.06 6.64 34.94
C GLY A 480 8.13 5.62 34.53
N GLY A 481 7.79 4.68 33.64
CA GLY A 481 8.72 3.78 32.96
C GLY A 481 9.59 2.98 33.93
N HIS A 482 10.92 3.05 33.77
CA HIS A 482 11.85 2.33 34.64
C HIS A 482 11.80 2.77 36.11
N MET A 483 11.32 3.98 36.38
CA MET A 483 11.21 4.53 37.74
C MET A 483 9.92 4.08 38.45
N ASN A 484 9.01 3.37 37.77
CA ASN A 484 7.76 2.97 38.38
C ASN A 484 7.97 1.91 39.49
N PRO A 485 7.39 2.09 40.69
CA PRO A 485 7.55 1.14 41.79
C PRO A 485 6.65 -0.09 41.69
N HIS A 486 5.55 -0.05 40.93
CA HIS A 486 4.50 -1.07 40.88
C HIS A 486 4.71 -2.13 39.78
N PHE A 487 5.34 -1.76 38.66
CA PHE A 487 5.61 -2.70 37.57
C PHE A 487 7.03 -2.53 37.01
N ARG A 488 7.50 -3.57 36.32
CA ARG A 488 8.76 -3.61 35.57
C ARG A 488 8.47 -3.31 34.11
N PHE A 489 8.92 -2.14 33.65
CA PHE A 489 8.81 -1.69 32.27
C PHE A 489 9.98 -2.17 31.40
N GLN A 490 9.68 -2.87 30.30
CA GLN A 490 10.66 -3.45 29.37
C GLN A 490 10.35 -3.04 27.91
N PRO A 491 10.70 -1.82 27.49
CA PRO A 491 10.31 -1.26 26.19
C PRO A 491 10.81 -2.07 25.00
N ALA A 492 11.96 -2.75 25.10
CA ALA A 492 12.49 -3.61 24.06
C ALA A 492 11.53 -4.75 23.66
N ARG A 493 10.60 -5.15 24.55
CA ARG A 493 9.61 -6.19 24.27
C ARG A 493 8.54 -5.76 23.26
N TRP A 494 8.37 -4.48 22.98
CA TRP A 494 7.55 -4.03 21.86
C TRP A 494 8.15 -4.41 20.51
N PHE A 495 9.48 -4.54 20.37
CA PHE A 495 10.11 -4.81 19.09
C PHE A 495 10.21 -6.33 18.86
N ARG A 496 9.44 -6.87 17.91
CA ARG A 496 9.30 -8.33 17.72
C ARG A 496 9.71 -8.86 16.37
N GLY A 497 9.52 -8.08 15.30
CA GLY A 497 9.72 -8.53 13.92
C GLY A 497 10.85 -7.79 13.20
N LEU A 498 11.38 -8.43 12.17
CA LEU A 498 12.25 -7.81 11.16
C LEU A 498 11.69 -8.07 9.76
N ASP A 499 11.71 -7.04 8.92
CA ASP A 499 11.18 -7.04 7.56
C ASP A 499 12.22 -6.43 6.60
N VAL A 500 12.13 -6.80 5.32
CA VAL A 500 12.76 -6.11 4.19
C VAL A 500 11.68 -5.82 3.16
N ALA A 501 11.46 -4.55 2.82
CA ALA A 501 10.48 -4.16 1.80
C ALA A 501 10.96 -3.03 0.88
N GLY A 502 10.17 -2.75 -0.15
CA GLY A 502 10.54 -1.91 -1.29
C GLY A 502 10.88 -2.76 -2.52
N ASP A 503 11.37 -2.13 -3.59
CA ASP A 503 11.53 -2.76 -4.90
C ASP A 503 12.51 -3.95 -4.90
N GLU A 504 11.97 -5.16 -5.00
CA GLU A 504 12.72 -6.42 -5.06
C GLU A 504 13.54 -6.57 -6.36
N ASN A 505 13.18 -5.82 -7.41
CA ASN A 505 13.94 -5.80 -8.66
C ASN A 505 15.23 -4.99 -8.54
N ASP A 506 15.29 -4.02 -7.62
CA ASP A 506 16.47 -3.19 -7.38
C ASP A 506 17.48 -3.89 -6.46
N LEU A 507 17.07 -4.25 -5.22
CA LEU A 507 17.96 -4.87 -4.23
C LEU A 507 17.49 -6.25 -3.80
N ARG A 508 18.31 -7.26 -4.11
CA ARG A 508 18.11 -8.66 -3.73
C ARG A 508 18.23 -8.89 -2.22
N ILE A 509 17.60 -9.96 -1.72
CA ILE A 509 17.65 -10.34 -0.30
C ILE A 509 19.07 -10.73 0.16
N GLU A 510 19.96 -11.12 -0.77
CA GLU A 510 21.35 -11.51 -0.50
C GLU A 510 22.13 -10.44 0.29
N TRP A 511 21.81 -9.15 0.08
CA TRP A 511 22.44 -8.03 0.77
C TRP A 511 21.99 -7.88 2.23
N PHE A 512 20.74 -8.25 2.54
CA PHE A 512 20.13 -8.08 3.86
C PHE A 512 20.25 -9.34 4.73
N ALA A 513 20.28 -10.54 4.12
CA ALA A 513 20.33 -11.80 4.85
C ALA A 513 21.45 -11.87 5.92
N PRO A 514 22.69 -11.39 5.67
CA PRO A 514 23.74 -11.34 6.68
C PRO A 514 23.38 -10.57 7.96
N ILE A 515 22.82 -9.35 7.80
CA ILE A 515 22.47 -8.51 8.94
C ILE A 515 21.27 -9.07 9.69
N LEU A 516 20.29 -9.65 8.98
CA LEU A 516 19.10 -10.24 9.59
C LEU A 516 19.45 -11.48 10.43
N ARG A 517 20.32 -12.37 9.92
CA ARG A 517 20.82 -13.52 10.69
C ARG A 517 21.55 -13.08 11.95
N TRP A 518 22.36 -12.02 11.85
CA TRP A 518 23.07 -11.46 13.00
C TRP A 518 22.13 -10.84 14.03
N LEU A 519 21.18 -10.00 13.61
CA LEU A 519 20.18 -9.37 14.48
C LEU A 519 19.32 -10.42 15.21
N ARG A 520 18.87 -11.46 14.50
CA ARG A 520 18.11 -12.58 15.08
C ARG A 520 18.91 -13.34 16.14
N ARG A 521 20.23 -13.46 15.99
CA ARG A 521 21.12 -14.14 16.95
C ARG A 521 21.65 -13.24 18.07
N GLY A 522 21.35 -11.94 18.06
CA GLY A 522 22.07 -10.91 18.82
C GLY A 522 22.48 -11.32 20.23
N PHE A 523 23.78 -11.23 20.53
CA PHE A 523 24.33 -11.38 21.88
C PHE A 523 23.92 -10.19 22.72
N ILE A 524 22.81 -10.32 23.43
CA ILE A 524 22.44 -9.37 24.48
C ILE A 524 22.94 -9.98 25.79
N ALA A 525 23.95 -9.36 26.42
CA ALA A 525 24.17 -9.54 27.84
C ALA A 525 22.93 -9.00 28.55
N ARG A 526 22.10 -9.90 29.06
CA ARG A 526 20.84 -9.55 29.72
C ARG A 526 21.08 -9.45 31.23
N PRO A 527 20.45 -8.50 31.94
CA PRO A 527 20.46 -8.49 33.40
C PRO A 527 20.00 -9.83 33.98
N ASP A 528 20.52 -10.21 35.14
CA ASP A 528 20.13 -11.45 35.83
C ASP A 528 18.60 -11.55 35.98
N GLY A 529 18.04 -12.68 35.51
CA GLY A 529 16.60 -12.98 35.59
C GLY A 529 15.80 -12.83 34.29
N GLU A 530 16.41 -12.46 33.16
CA GLU A 530 15.73 -12.54 31.85
C GLU A 530 15.80 -13.96 31.26
N GLN A 531 14.64 -14.61 31.08
CA GLN A 531 14.55 -15.80 30.24
C GLN A 531 14.74 -15.41 28.76
N ALA A 532 15.38 -16.29 27.99
CA ALA A 532 15.66 -16.09 26.57
C ALA A 532 14.39 -15.66 25.83
N SER A 533 14.33 -14.42 25.33
CA SER A 533 13.28 -14.09 24.36
C SER A 533 13.53 -14.94 23.12
N SER A 534 12.52 -15.66 22.66
CA SER A 534 12.46 -16.16 21.29
C SER A 534 12.91 -15.02 20.35
N GLY A 535 14.09 -15.14 19.71
CA GLY A 535 14.64 -14.08 18.86
C GLY A 535 13.65 -13.61 17.78
N PHE A 536 13.90 -12.43 17.17
CA PHE A 536 12.97 -11.81 16.22
C PHE A 536 12.42 -12.77 15.15
N HIS A 537 11.10 -12.74 14.94
CA HIS A 537 10.51 -13.37 13.77
C HIS A 537 10.80 -12.53 12.53
N PHE A 538 10.80 -13.17 11.36
CA PHE A 538 10.89 -12.48 10.08
C PHE A 538 9.50 -12.32 9.47
N SER A 539 9.27 -11.19 8.82
CA SER A 539 8.06 -10.87 8.07
C SER A 539 8.50 -10.15 6.79
N ILE A 540 9.23 -10.87 5.92
CA ILE A 540 9.99 -10.29 4.80
C ILE A 540 9.16 -10.33 3.52
N HIS A 541 9.05 -9.21 2.81
CA HIS A 541 8.47 -9.17 1.46
C HIS A 541 9.36 -9.94 0.48
N ALA A 542 8.77 -10.92 -0.18
CA ALA A 542 9.44 -11.72 -1.18
C ALA A 542 8.45 -12.25 -2.24
N GLY A 543 8.83 -12.12 -3.51
CA GLY A 543 8.04 -12.59 -4.65
C GLY A 543 6.73 -11.84 -4.82
N GLU A 544 6.68 -10.58 -4.39
CA GLU A 544 5.58 -9.64 -4.57
C GLU A 544 5.50 -9.10 -6.00
N ASP A 545 6.64 -8.65 -6.52
CA ASP A 545 6.82 -8.14 -7.88
C ASP A 545 8.08 -8.75 -8.50
N TYR A 546 7.98 -9.20 -9.75
CA TYR A 546 9.03 -9.96 -10.41
C TYR A 546 8.90 -9.89 -11.94
N ALA A 547 10.03 -9.86 -12.63
CA ALA A 547 10.08 -9.81 -14.09
C ALA A 547 9.87 -11.16 -14.80
N HIS A 548 9.93 -12.27 -14.05
CA HIS A 548 9.76 -13.64 -14.54
C HIS A 548 9.22 -14.54 -13.41
N PRO A 549 8.32 -15.53 -13.66
CA PRO A 549 7.79 -16.40 -12.60
C PRO A 549 8.87 -17.13 -11.81
N LEU A 550 9.92 -17.60 -12.51
CA LEU A 550 11.11 -18.19 -11.87
C LEU A 550 11.83 -17.19 -10.94
N SER A 551 12.02 -15.93 -11.35
CA SER A 551 12.64 -14.91 -10.48
C SER A 551 11.86 -14.76 -9.20
N GLY A 552 10.53 -14.63 -9.27
CA GLY A 552 9.68 -14.50 -8.09
C GLY A 552 9.77 -15.70 -7.14
N MET A 553 9.68 -16.93 -7.66
CA MET A 553 9.80 -18.15 -6.84
C MET A 553 11.21 -18.30 -6.25
N ARG A 554 12.24 -17.99 -7.04
CA ARG A 554 13.64 -18.04 -6.61
C ARG A 554 13.91 -17.02 -5.52
N HIS A 555 13.44 -15.77 -5.64
CA HIS A 555 13.60 -14.75 -4.60
C HIS A 555 12.95 -15.16 -3.27
N ILE A 556 11.81 -15.88 -3.32
CA ILE A 556 11.22 -16.47 -2.11
C ILE A 556 12.13 -17.56 -1.54
N ASP A 557 12.64 -18.48 -2.36
CA ASP A 557 13.56 -19.54 -1.90
C ASP A 557 14.89 -18.98 -1.37
N GLU A 558 15.44 -17.92 -1.99
CA GLU A 558 16.58 -17.14 -1.48
C GLU A 558 16.26 -16.53 -0.13
N THR A 559 15.08 -15.90 0.02
CA THR A 559 14.67 -15.31 1.30
C THR A 559 14.60 -16.38 2.39
N VAL A 560 13.95 -17.51 2.12
CA VAL A 560 13.85 -18.63 3.07
C VAL A 560 15.23 -19.18 3.43
N ARG A 561 16.06 -19.51 2.43
CA ARG A 561 17.36 -20.17 2.62
C ARG A 561 18.42 -19.23 3.18
N PHE A 562 18.55 -18.04 2.61
CA PHE A 562 19.62 -17.12 2.96
C PHE A 562 19.34 -16.46 4.30
N CYS A 563 18.11 -16.05 4.61
CA CYS A 563 17.81 -15.52 5.93
C CYS A 563 17.76 -16.62 7.01
N GLY A 564 17.61 -17.90 6.61
CA GLY A 564 17.45 -19.00 7.55
C GLY A 564 16.10 -18.90 8.27
N MET A 565 15.04 -18.78 7.48
CA MET A 565 13.67 -18.71 7.99
C MET A 565 13.29 -20.02 8.68
N ARG A 566 12.48 -19.91 9.73
CA ARG A 566 12.03 -21.01 10.60
C ARG A 566 10.54 -20.91 10.88
N ALA A 567 9.98 -21.92 11.53
CA ALA A 567 8.58 -21.93 11.93
C ALA A 567 8.18 -20.63 12.66
N GLY A 568 7.05 -20.04 12.23
CA GLY A 568 6.55 -18.75 12.71
C GLY A 568 7.06 -17.53 11.93
N ASP A 569 8.05 -17.69 11.05
CA ASP A 569 8.44 -16.63 10.11
C ASP A 569 7.46 -16.52 8.95
N ARG A 570 7.37 -15.31 8.41
CA ARG A 570 6.31 -14.89 7.52
C ARG A 570 6.89 -14.35 6.21
N LEU A 571 6.31 -14.79 5.09
CA LEU A 571 6.60 -14.32 3.73
C LEU A 571 5.54 -13.29 3.35
N GLY A 572 5.96 -12.04 3.19
CA GLY A 572 5.12 -10.95 2.69
C GLY A 572 4.75 -11.17 1.23
N HIS A 573 3.45 -11.15 0.94
CA HIS A 573 2.81 -11.31 -0.38
C HIS A 573 2.97 -12.70 -1.00
N ALA A 574 4.21 -13.17 -1.25
CA ALA A 574 4.52 -14.47 -1.85
C ALA A 574 3.74 -14.80 -3.15
N LEU A 575 3.37 -13.77 -3.92
CA LEU A 575 2.50 -13.88 -5.10
C LEU A 575 3.05 -14.86 -6.14
N ALA A 576 4.37 -14.93 -6.28
CA ALA A 576 5.06 -15.85 -7.18
C ALA A 576 4.82 -17.34 -6.87
N LEU A 577 4.37 -17.72 -5.67
CA LEU A 577 3.97 -19.10 -5.35
C LEU A 577 2.49 -19.37 -5.65
N GLY A 578 1.71 -18.32 -5.88
CA GLY A 578 0.26 -18.40 -5.97
C GLY A 578 -0.28 -18.21 -7.40
N ILE A 579 0.26 -17.26 -8.14
CA ILE A 579 -0.20 -16.95 -9.51
C ILE A 579 0.32 -18.02 -10.48
N THR A 580 -0.58 -18.64 -11.24
CA THR A 580 -0.22 -19.66 -12.24
C THR A 580 0.76 -19.12 -13.27
N PRO A 581 1.91 -19.79 -13.55
CA PRO A 581 2.93 -19.29 -14.48
C PRO A 581 2.38 -19.00 -15.88
N ALA A 582 1.60 -19.93 -16.45
CA ALA A 582 1.00 -19.75 -17.77
C ALA A 582 0.04 -18.53 -17.84
N GLN A 583 -0.75 -18.30 -16.79
CA GLN A 583 -1.65 -17.15 -16.73
C GLN A 583 -0.86 -15.84 -16.58
N TRP A 584 0.18 -15.84 -15.74
CA TRP A 584 1.05 -14.69 -15.55
C TRP A 584 1.75 -14.31 -16.86
N VAL A 585 2.37 -15.27 -17.55
CA VAL A 585 3.09 -15.04 -18.81
C VAL A 585 2.14 -14.56 -19.91
N SER A 586 0.92 -15.12 -20.00
CA SER A 586 -0.09 -14.67 -20.97
C SER A 586 -0.49 -13.21 -20.76
N ARG A 587 -0.51 -12.71 -19.51
CA ARG A 587 -0.83 -11.31 -19.19
C ARG A 587 0.38 -10.40 -19.30
N GLN A 588 1.59 -10.93 -19.05
CA GLN A 588 2.83 -10.18 -19.13
C GLN A 588 3.22 -9.87 -20.58
N GLY A 589 3.11 -10.85 -21.46
CA GLY A 589 3.68 -10.79 -22.80
C GLY A 589 5.19 -11.04 -22.75
N GLU A 590 5.98 -10.08 -23.23
CA GLU A 590 7.44 -10.18 -23.19
C GLU A 590 7.98 -9.99 -21.77
N MET A 591 8.81 -10.92 -21.32
CA MET A 591 9.48 -10.88 -20.03
C MET A 591 10.90 -10.37 -20.23
N ILE A 592 11.25 -9.26 -19.59
CA ILE A 592 12.55 -8.62 -19.76
C ILE A 592 13.33 -8.82 -18.47
N VAL A 593 14.43 -9.58 -18.54
CA VAL A 593 15.26 -9.92 -17.39
C VAL A 593 16.74 -9.70 -17.71
N PRO A 594 17.56 -9.23 -16.75
CA PRO A 594 19.01 -9.26 -16.89
C PRO A 594 19.53 -10.69 -17.17
N LEU A 595 20.60 -10.81 -17.96
CA LEU A 595 21.18 -12.12 -18.31
C LEU A 595 21.58 -12.94 -17.08
N ASP A 596 22.19 -12.33 -16.08
CA ASP A 596 22.57 -13.01 -14.84
C ASP A 596 21.36 -13.52 -14.08
N GLU A 597 20.35 -12.66 -13.95
CA GLU A 597 19.08 -13.00 -13.32
C GLU A 597 18.40 -14.20 -14.00
N HIS A 598 18.39 -14.23 -15.33
CA HIS A 598 17.80 -15.34 -16.08
C HIS A 598 18.64 -16.62 -16.02
N LEU A 599 19.97 -16.51 -16.06
CA LEU A 599 20.84 -17.67 -15.89
C LEU A 599 20.59 -18.33 -14.52
N ASP A 600 20.51 -17.53 -13.46
CA ASP A 600 20.23 -18.02 -12.11
C ASP A 600 18.85 -18.68 -12.01
N ASN A 601 17.84 -18.16 -12.73
CA ASN A 601 16.52 -18.79 -12.84
C ASN A 601 16.62 -20.20 -13.44
N LEU A 602 17.38 -20.36 -14.52
CA LEU A 602 17.53 -21.64 -15.20
C LEU A 602 18.34 -22.64 -14.36
N VAL A 603 19.43 -22.19 -13.74
CA VAL A 603 20.25 -23.02 -12.83
C VAL A 603 19.41 -23.50 -11.64
N TRP A 604 18.60 -22.61 -11.05
CA TRP A 604 17.69 -22.93 -9.96
C TRP A 604 16.57 -23.90 -10.41
N LEU A 605 15.98 -23.68 -11.59
CA LEU A 605 14.97 -24.57 -12.15
C LEU A 605 15.55 -25.96 -12.46
N TRP A 606 16.76 -26.01 -13.03
CA TRP A 606 17.48 -27.25 -13.28
C TRP A 606 17.71 -28.03 -11.99
N HIS A 607 18.16 -27.38 -10.91
CA HIS A 607 18.33 -28.03 -9.61
C HIS A 607 17.02 -28.69 -9.16
N TYR A 608 15.90 -27.96 -9.18
CA TYR A 608 14.63 -28.56 -8.77
C TYR A 608 14.10 -29.62 -9.74
N SER A 609 14.45 -29.56 -11.02
CA SER A 609 14.16 -30.65 -11.96
C SER A 609 14.89 -31.93 -11.57
N THR A 610 16.14 -31.84 -11.11
CA THR A 610 16.89 -33.01 -10.62
C THR A 610 16.30 -33.55 -9.31
N VAL A 611 15.96 -32.67 -8.35
CA VAL A 611 15.33 -33.04 -7.07
C VAL A 611 14.00 -33.77 -7.28
N LEU A 612 13.20 -33.33 -8.27
CA LEU A 612 11.88 -33.88 -8.53
C LEU A 612 11.87 -35.01 -9.56
N SER A 613 12.98 -35.25 -10.26
CA SER A 613 13.09 -36.27 -11.33
C SER A 613 12.60 -37.66 -10.89
N GLY A 614 12.87 -38.07 -9.66
CA GLY A 614 12.47 -39.38 -9.13
C GLY A 614 10.98 -39.50 -8.79
N ARG A 615 10.22 -38.39 -8.76
CA ARG A 615 8.80 -38.35 -8.36
C ARG A 615 7.88 -37.79 -9.44
N LEU A 616 8.41 -37.01 -10.38
CA LEU A 616 7.66 -36.28 -11.38
C LEU A 616 8.27 -36.51 -12.78
N PRO A 617 7.62 -37.29 -13.67
CA PRO A 617 8.10 -37.50 -15.04
C PRO A 617 8.31 -36.20 -15.83
N LEU A 618 7.45 -35.19 -15.59
CA LEU A 618 7.58 -33.87 -16.21
C LEU A 618 8.93 -33.19 -15.89
N ALA A 619 9.49 -33.41 -14.70
CA ALA A 619 10.81 -32.89 -14.34
C ALA A 619 11.92 -33.50 -15.20
N GLN A 620 11.84 -34.81 -15.47
CA GLN A 620 12.78 -35.50 -16.36
C GLN A 620 12.69 -34.98 -17.81
N GLN A 621 11.47 -34.69 -18.28
CA GLN A 621 11.21 -34.19 -19.62
C GLN A 621 11.92 -32.84 -19.88
N VAL A 622 11.85 -31.91 -18.94
CA VAL A 622 12.37 -30.54 -19.13
C VAL A 622 13.86 -30.40 -18.84
N GLN A 623 14.44 -31.30 -18.03
CA GLN A 623 15.80 -31.17 -17.49
C GLN A 623 16.87 -30.95 -18.59
N ALA A 624 16.86 -31.78 -19.65
CA ALA A 624 17.85 -31.70 -20.71
C ALA A 624 17.75 -30.40 -21.52
N VAL A 625 16.55 -29.83 -21.66
CA VAL A 625 16.34 -28.56 -22.35
C VAL A 625 16.90 -27.41 -21.50
N ILE A 626 16.61 -27.42 -20.20
CA ILE A 626 17.13 -26.40 -19.26
C ILE A 626 18.66 -26.43 -19.25
N GLU A 627 19.28 -27.60 -19.20
CA GLU A 627 20.74 -27.76 -19.23
C GLU A 627 21.38 -27.15 -20.50
N ARG A 628 20.75 -27.37 -21.67
CA ARG A 628 21.20 -26.76 -22.93
C ARG A 628 21.04 -25.24 -22.93
N ARG A 629 19.96 -24.71 -22.34
CA ARG A 629 19.75 -23.26 -22.18
C ARG A 629 20.84 -22.65 -21.28
N ILE A 630 21.19 -23.30 -20.18
CA ILE A 630 22.31 -22.89 -19.31
C ILE A 630 23.62 -22.86 -20.08
N ALA A 631 23.96 -23.93 -20.81
CA ALA A 631 25.18 -24.01 -21.60
C ALA A 631 25.27 -22.93 -22.69
N ARG A 632 24.12 -22.54 -23.26
CA ARG A 632 23.99 -21.45 -24.24
C ARG A 632 24.25 -20.07 -23.61
N LEU A 633 23.73 -19.81 -22.41
CA LEU A 633 23.73 -18.48 -21.81
C LEU A 633 24.91 -18.21 -20.87
N PHE A 634 25.43 -19.21 -20.15
CA PHE A 634 26.51 -19.03 -19.18
C PHE A 634 27.77 -18.36 -19.75
N PRO A 635 28.28 -18.70 -20.95
CA PRO A 635 29.46 -18.04 -21.51
C PRO A 635 29.29 -16.52 -21.73
N LEU A 636 28.06 -16.02 -21.76
CA LEU A 636 27.78 -14.59 -21.96
C LEU A 636 27.90 -13.76 -20.68
N THR A 637 27.82 -14.38 -19.50
CA THR A 637 27.92 -13.67 -18.21
C THR A 637 29.35 -13.29 -17.83
N ARG A 638 30.34 -13.97 -18.42
CA ARG A 638 31.79 -13.83 -18.15
C ARG A 638 32.25 -14.24 -16.75
N TRP A 639 31.37 -14.77 -15.91
CA TRP A 639 31.68 -15.13 -14.51
C TRP A 639 32.76 -16.22 -14.36
N TYR A 640 33.08 -16.94 -15.43
CA TYR A 640 34.11 -17.97 -15.43
C TYR A 640 35.53 -17.39 -15.27
N GLU A 641 35.72 -16.08 -15.46
CA GLU A 641 37.00 -15.37 -15.30
C GLU A 641 36.80 -14.04 -14.55
N PRO A 642 37.84 -13.49 -13.90
CA PRO A 642 37.79 -12.16 -13.30
C PRO A 642 37.74 -11.06 -14.38
N PRO A 643 37.16 -9.87 -14.10
CA PRO A 643 37.18 -8.76 -15.04
C PRO A 643 38.61 -8.31 -15.36
N GLU A 644 38.91 -8.07 -16.65
CA GLU A 644 40.19 -7.49 -17.07
C GLU A 644 40.36 -6.07 -16.48
N ILE A 645 41.52 -5.83 -15.83
CA ILE A 645 41.74 -4.67 -14.94
C ILE A 645 41.95 -3.34 -15.68
N ASP A 646 42.01 -3.30 -17.01
CA ASP A 646 42.38 -2.07 -17.72
C ASP A 646 41.71 -1.96 -19.10
N MET A 647 40.57 -1.26 -19.20
CA MET A 647 40.14 -0.54 -20.41
C MET A 647 39.05 0.50 -20.10
N CYS A 648 39.50 1.68 -19.66
CA CYS A 648 38.77 2.91 -19.97
C CYS A 648 38.68 3.08 -21.51
N GLN A 649 37.46 3.18 -22.04
CA GLN A 649 37.11 3.94 -23.27
C GLN A 649 37.55 3.45 -24.66
N LYS A 650 37.49 2.15 -25.01
CA LYS A 650 37.44 1.77 -26.44
C LYS A 650 36.41 0.70 -26.75
N GLU A 651 35.29 1.16 -27.32
CA GLU A 651 34.42 0.37 -28.20
C GLU A 651 35.29 -0.30 -29.28
N ARG A 652 35.58 -1.60 -29.13
CA ARG A 652 36.13 -2.42 -30.21
C ARG A 652 35.21 -3.60 -30.42
N CYS A 653 34.81 -3.79 -31.67
CA CYS A 653 34.31 -5.06 -32.18
C CYS A 653 35.40 -6.12 -31.93
N PHE A 654 35.24 -6.93 -30.89
CA PHE A 654 36.11 -8.06 -30.60
C PHE A 654 35.68 -9.26 -31.44
N ASP A 655 36.59 -9.82 -32.24
CA ASP A 655 36.38 -11.05 -32.99
C ASP A 655 36.39 -12.25 -32.03
N TYR A 656 35.29 -13.02 -32.02
CA TYR A 656 34.98 -14.02 -30.99
C TYR A 656 35.59 -15.40 -31.26
N ARG A 657 36.10 -15.62 -32.47
CA ARG A 657 36.61 -16.95 -32.89
C ARG A 657 37.88 -17.38 -32.14
N SER A 658 38.47 -16.49 -31.34
CA SER A 658 39.75 -16.69 -30.65
C SER A 658 39.68 -16.71 -29.12
N MET A 659 38.49 -16.71 -28.50
CA MET A 659 38.41 -16.80 -27.03
C MET A 659 38.59 -18.24 -26.51
N PRO A 660 39.32 -18.42 -25.38
CA PRO A 660 39.44 -19.72 -24.75
C PRO A 660 38.04 -20.24 -24.39
N LYS A 661 37.77 -21.52 -24.68
CA LYS A 661 36.53 -22.16 -24.22
C LYS A 661 36.51 -22.08 -22.69
N PRO A 662 35.40 -21.64 -22.07
CA PRO A 662 35.29 -21.67 -20.62
C PRO A 662 35.60 -23.09 -20.13
N LYS A 663 36.27 -23.22 -18.98
CA LYS A 663 36.36 -24.52 -18.29
C LYS A 663 34.95 -25.11 -18.23
N MET A 664 34.82 -26.42 -18.44
CA MET A 664 33.51 -27.08 -18.48
C MET A 664 32.89 -27.02 -17.07
N VAL A 665 32.08 -25.99 -16.81
CA VAL A 665 31.35 -25.80 -15.55
C VAL A 665 29.99 -26.48 -15.68
N SER A 666 29.69 -27.36 -14.75
CA SER A 666 28.41 -28.07 -14.67
C SER A 666 27.31 -27.17 -14.08
N PRO A 667 26.02 -27.41 -14.40
CA PRO A 667 24.90 -26.73 -13.74
C PRO A 667 24.90 -26.89 -12.20
N SER A 668 25.45 -28.00 -11.68
CA SER A 668 25.59 -28.22 -10.23
C SER A 668 26.57 -27.23 -9.60
N GLU A 669 27.73 -27.01 -10.21
CA GLU A 669 28.72 -26.04 -9.70
C GLU A 669 28.18 -24.60 -9.77
N LEU A 670 27.38 -24.27 -10.79
CA LEU A 670 26.67 -22.99 -10.86
C LEU A 670 25.66 -22.83 -9.72
N PHE A 671 24.93 -23.91 -9.39
CA PHE A 671 23.98 -23.90 -8.28
C PHE A 671 24.69 -23.75 -6.93
N ASP A 672 25.82 -24.43 -6.74
CA ASP A 672 26.65 -24.28 -5.54
C ASP A 672 27.21 -22.86 -5.41
N ALA A 673 27.66 -22.25 -6.52
CA ALA A 673 28.08 -20.85 -6.56
C ALA A 673 26.94 -19.89 -6.21
N TRP A 674 25.73 -20.18 -6.66
CA TRP A 674 24.53 -19.43 -6.30
C TRP A 674 24.20 -19.55 -4.79
N LEU A 675 24.34 -20.74 -4.19
CA LEU A 675 24.13 -20.93 -2.75
C LEU A 675 25.09 -20.10 -1.89
N LEU A 676 26.32 -19.87 -2.36
CA LEU A 676 27.32 -19.04 -1.66
C LEU A 676 26.92 -17.57 -1.56
N ARG A 677 25.90 -17.11 -2.28
CA ARG A 677 25.37 -15.73 -2.18
C ARG A 677 24.71 -15.41 -0.86
N ARG A 678 24.45 -16.41 -0.01
CA ARG A 678 24.07 -16.17 1.39
C ARG A 678 25.16 -15.48 2.22
N ASN A 679 26.40 -15.43 1.74
CA ASN A 679 27.55 -14.82 2.42
C ASN A 679 27.67 -13.31 2.13
N CYS A 680 28.21 -12.56 3.09
CA CYS A 680 28.48 -11.15 2.95
C CYS A 680 29.86 -10.89 2.31
N HIS A 681 29.92 -10.72 0.99
CA HIS A 681 31.18 -10.41 0.30
C HIS A 681 31.92 -9.19 0.87
N PHE A 682 31.21 -8.17 1.36
CA PHE A 682 31.80 -7.00 2.03
C PHE A 682 32.60 -7.38 3.29
N HIS A 683 32.08 -8.27 4.14
CA HIS A 683 32.79 -8.75 5.32
C HIS A 683 33.91 -9.72 4.96
N TRP A 684 33.71 -10.57 3.95
CA TRP A 684 34.76 -11.47 3.47
C TRP A 684 36.02 -10.70 3.07
N LYS A 685 35.86 -9.60 2.31
CA LYS A 685 36.99 -8.72 1.93
C LYS A 685 37.75 -8.13 3.12
N LYS A 686 37.06 -7.85 4.23
CA LYS A 686 37.67 -7.29 5.46
C LYS A 686 38.46 -8.31 6.28
N LEU A 687 38.21 -9.61 6.09
CA LEU A 687 38.94 -10.66 6.80
C LEU A 687 40.33 -10.91 6.21
N HIS A 688 40.63 -10.41 5.00
CA HIS A 688 41.95 -10.57 4.37
C HIS A 688 42.46 -12.03 4.32
N GLY A 689 41.55 -13.00 4.21
CA GLY A 689 41.87 -14.44 4.20
C GLY A 689 41.77 -15.14 5.56
N ASP A 690 41.53 -14.40 6.66
CA ASP A 690 41.30 -14.99 7.98
C ASP A 690 39.91 -15.64 8.11
N LEU A 691 39.80 -16.59 9.05
CA LEU A 691 38.53 -17.23 9.40
C LEU A 691 37.69 -16.36 10.36
N PRO A 692 36.34 -16.34 10.22
CA PRO A 692 35.43 -15.63 11.14
C PRO A 692 35.61 -16.01 12.62
N ARG A 693 35.82 -15.02 13.50
CA ARG A 693 36.01 -15.27 14.94
C ARG A 693 34.80 -14.85 15.76
N SER A 694 34.32 -13.63 15.54
CA SER A 694 33.13 -13.08 16.21
C SER A 694 31.84 -13.73 15.70
N ALA A 695 30.76 -13.74 16.49
CA ALA A 695 29.48 -14.24 15.97
C ALA A 695 28.94 -13.39 14.83
N ARG A 696 29.25 -12.09 14.80
CA ARG A 696 28.91 -11.21 13.69
C ARG A 696 29.52 -11.74 12.39
N GLU A 697 30.82 -11.99 12.36
CA GLU A 697 31.52 -12.51 11.19
C GLU A 697 30.99 -13.91 10.83
N LYS A 698 30.75 -14.78 11.81
CA LYS A 698 30.19 -16.12 11.58
C LYS A 698 28.76 -16.08 11.00
N CYS A 699 27.95 -15.10 11.39
CA CYS A 699 26.62 -14.90 10.79
C CYS A 699 26.72 -14.32 9.38
N ALA A 700 27.68 -13.42 9.16
CA ALA A 700 27.92 -12.80 7.87
C ALA A 700 28.47 -13.79 6.84
N LEU A 701 29.28 -14.75 7.28
CA LEU A 701 30.01 -15.70 6.42
C LEU A 701 29.81 -17.15 6.89
N PRO A 702 28.60 -17.72 6.76
CA PRO A 702 28.34 -19.10 7.13
C PRO A 702 29.21 -20.12 6.38
N ASP A 703 29.69 -19.79 5.17
CA ASP A 703 30.49 -20.69 4.32
C ASP A 703 31.96 -20.27 4.20
N ALA A 704 32.50 -19.61 5.22
CA ALA A 704 33.88 -19.10 5.17
C ALA A 704 34.92 -20.18 4.81
N ALA A 705 34.73 -21.42 5.23
CA ALA A 705 35.63 -22.53 4.89
C ALA A 705 35.66 -22.82 3.37
N VAL A 706 34.51 -22.78 2.70
CA VAL A 706 34.40 -22.98 1.24
C VAL A 706 34.95 -21.75 0.51
N LEU A 707 34.61 -20.55 0.97
CA LEU A 707 35.05 -19.30 0.34
C LEU A 707 36.58 -19.08 0.40
N SER A 708 37.25 -19.66 1.38
CA SER A 708 38.72 -19.61 1.50
C SER A 708 39.43 -20.67 0.65
N ASN A 709 38.72 -21.65 0.08
CA ASN A 709 39.30 -22.65 -0.80
C ASN A 709 39.43 -22.09 -2.23
N GLN A 710 40.65 -21.78 -2.66
CA GLN A 710 40.92 -21.24 -3.99
C GLN A 710 40.79 -22.28 -5.12
N GLU A 711 40.77 -23.58 -4.79
CA GLU A 711 40.58 -24.66 -5.77
C GLU A 711 39.09 -24.95 -6.01
N ASP A 712 38.20 -24.43 -5.17
CA ASP A 712 36.76 -24.62 -5.31
C ASP A 712 36.20 -23.77 -6.47
N VAL A 713 35.56 -24.46 -7.43
CA VAL A 713 35.01 -23.83 -8.64
C VAL A 713 33.86 -22.88 -8.28
N ALA A 714 32.99 -23.27 -7.35
CA ALA A 714 31.85 -22.47 -6.93
C ALA A 714 32.28 -21.19 -6.20
N ALA A 715 33.26 -21.28 -5.30
CA ALA A 715 33.86 -20.12 -4.65
C ALA A 715 34.49 -19.16 -5.66
N SER A 716 35.22 -19.71 -6.65
CA SER A 716 35.83 -18.91 -7.73
C SER A 716 34.78 -18.14 -8.54
N LEU A 717 33.69 -18.80 -8.95
CA LEU A 717 32.58 -18.17 -9.68
C LEU A 717 31.88 -17.09 -8.85
N TYR A 718 31.64 -17.34 -7.57
CA TYR A 718 31.07 -16.37 -6.64
C TYR A 718 31.93 -15.10 -6.53
N HIS A 719 33.25 -15.26 -6.37
CA HIS A 719 34.19 -14.13 -6.30
C HIS A 719 34.25 -13.35 -7.61
N ASN A 720 34.35 -14.04 -8.75
CA ASN A 720 34.39 -13.41 -10.07
C ASN A 720 33.10 -12.61 -10.35
N ARG A 721 31.92 -13.17 -10.03
CA ARG A 721 30.65 -12.44 -10.14
C ARG A 721 30.69 -11.14 -9.34
N HIS A 722 31.12 -11.18 -8.08
CA HIS A 722 31.20 -9.97 -7.26
C HIS A 722 32.22 -8.95 -7.79
N GLN A 723 33.32 -9.39 -8.40
CA GLN A 723 34.27 -8.49 -9.04
C GLN A 723 33.64 -7.81 -10.28
N HIS A 724 32.89 -8.55 -11.11
CA HIS A 724 32.14 -7.99 -12.23
C HIS A 724 31.08 -6.97 -11.79
N LEU A 725 30.34 -7.27 -10.71
CA LEU A 725 29.38 -6.34 -10.12
C LEU A 725 30.04 -5.04 -9.67
N VAL A 726 31.22 -5.12 -9.02
CA VAL A 726 31.98 -3.93 -8.60
C VAL A 726 32.50 -3.15 -9.81
N ALA A 727 33.00 -3.85 -10.84
CA ALA A 727 33.50 -3.27 -12.08
C ALA A 727 32.40 -2.62 -12.94
N GLY A 728 31.12 -2.86 -12.66
CA GLY A 728 30.01 -2.31 -13.45
C GLY A 728 29.94 -2.92 -14.86
N SER A 729 30.28 -4.20 -14.99
CA SER A 729 30.21 -4.91 -16.27
C SER A 729 28.76 -4.97 -16.76
N LYS A 730 28.44 -4.26 -17.84
CA LYS A 730 27.11 -4.30 -18.45
C LYS A 730 26.84 -5.68 -19.04
N LEU A 731 25.79 -6.33 -18.55
CA LEU A 731 25.30 -7.59 -19.10
C LEU A 731 24.14 -7.33 -20.10
N PRO A 732 23.99 -8.18 -21.12
CA PRO A 732 22.84 -8.12 -22.01
C PRO A 732 21.51 -8.30 -21.27
N LEU A 733 20.44 -7.83 -21.88
CA LEU A 733 19.07 -8.17 -21.48
C LEU A 733 18.64 -9.45 -22.19
N VAL A 734 17.82 -10.26 -21.53
CA VAL A 734 17.15 -11.41 -22.13
C VAL A 734 15.66 -11.10 -22.23
N VAL A 735 15.12 -11.24 -23.43
CA VAL A 735 13.68 -11.17 -23.71
C VAL A 735 13.16 -12.59 -23.81
N VAL A 736 12.44 -13.01 -22.77
CA VAL A 736 11.83 -14.35 -22.70
C VAL A 736 10.38 -14.26 -23.19
N ARG A 737 9.99 -15.18 -24.07
CA ARG A 737 8.61 -15.29 -24.59
C ARG A 737 8.04 -16.68 -24.33
N SER A 738 6.71 -16.79 -24.23
CA SER A 738 6.07 -18.11 -24.31
C SER A 738 6.01 -18.57 -25.76
N GLY A 739 6.42 -19.82 -26.01
CA GLY A 739 6.48 -20.40 -27.34
C GLY A 739 6.33 -21.92 -27.32
N CYS A 740 6.39 -22.56 -28.49
CA CYS A 740 6.35 -24.01 -28.57
C CYS A 740 7.76 -24.62 -28.44
N GLU A 741 7.83 -25.94 -28.22
CA GLU A 741 9.12 -26.65 -28.08
C GLU A 741 10.00 -26.49 -29.33
N TRP A 742 9.40 -26.40 -30.53
CA TRP A 742 10.13 -26.19 -31.77
C TRP A 742 10.88 -24.86 -31.79
N ASP A 743 10.25 -23.78 -31.33
CA ASP A 743 10.88 -22.46 -31.26
C ASP A 743 12.07 -22.46 -30.29
N CYS A 744 11.91 -23.16 -29.16
CA CYS A 744 12.99 -23.36 -28.18
C CYS A 744 14.18 -24.13 -28.82
N GLN A 745 13.90 -25.25 -29.51
CA GLN A 745 14.96 -26.03 -30.19
C GLN A 745 15.63 -25.23 -31.31
N ALA A 746 14.87 -24.43 -32.06
CA ALA A 746 15.42 -23.56 -33.10
C ALA A 746 16.42 -22.57 -32.50
N LEU A 747 16.09 -21.93 -31.37
CA LEU A 747 17.00 -21.03 -30.65
C LEU A 747 18.25 -21.73 -30.11
N LEU A 748 18.12 -22.96 -29.63
CA LEU A 748 19.26 -23.78 -29.16
C LEU A 748 20.21 -24.15 -30.30
N GLY A 749 19.70 -24.28 -31.53
CA GLY A 749 20.50 -24.56 -32.72
C GLY A 749 21.22 -23.35 -33.31
N LEU A 750 20.92 -22.13 -32.85
CA LEU A 750 21.56 -20.91 -33.33
C LEU A 750 22.86 -20.61 -32.59
N PRO A 751 23.91 -20.16 -33.30
CA PRO A 751 25.10 -19.63 -32.64
C PRO A 751 24.72 -18.38 -31.83
N VAL A 752 25.26 -18.29 -30.62
CA VAL A 752 25.00 -17.17 -29.73
C VAL A 752 25.84 -15.97 -30.17
N GLU A 753 25.23 -15.05 -30.89
CA GLU A 753 25.85 -13.75 -31.20
C GLU A 753 25.75 -12.81 -29.98
N ARG A 754 26.83 -12.08 -29.66
CA ARG A 754 26.79 -11.03 -28.63
C ARG A 754 25.91 -9.88 -29.14
N LYS A 755 24.66 -9.89 -28.72
CA LYS A 755 23.71 -8.79 -28.87
C LYS A 755 23.46 -8.15 -27.51
N GLU A 756 23.08 -6.88 -27.50
CA GLU A 756 22.60 -6.22 -26.27
C GLU A 756 21.31 -6.86 -25.74
N ILE A 757 20.55 -7.51 -26.63
CA ILE A 757 19.31 -8.20 -26.35
C ILE A 757 19.39 -9.63 -26.88
N ILE A 758 19.09 -10.60 -26.03
CA ILE A 758 19.10 -12.04 -26.33
C ILE A 758 17.67 -12.56 -26.24
N ASP A 759 17.26 -13.39 -27.19
CA ASP A 759 15.96 -14.05 -27.15
C ASP A 759 16.03 -15.43 -26.50
N ASP A 760 15.05 -15.72 -25.65
CA ASP A 760 14.84 -17.03 -25.06
C ASP A 760 13.35 -17.37 -24.95
N ILE A 761 13.03 -18.66 -24.77
CA ILE A 761 11.65 -19.15 -24.83
C ILE A 761 11.36 -20.09 -23.67
N ASP A 762 10.23 -19.86 -23.02
CA ASP A 762 9.62 -20.81 -22.10
C ASP A 762 8.55 -21.63 -22.82
N SER A 763 8.76 -22.94 -22.88
CA SER A 763 7.83 -23.89 -23.47
C SER A 763 6.67 -24.24 -22.54
N ALA A 764 5.59 -24.79 -23.10
CA ALA A 764 4.44 -25.24 -22.31
C ALA A 764 4.81 -26.28 -21.22
N PRO A 765 5.65 -27.30 -21.47
CA PRO A 765 6.10 -28.21 -20.41
C PRO A 765 6.91 -27.54 -19.32
N GLU A 766 7.73 -26.52 -19.64
CA GLU A 766 8.47 -25.76 -18.63
C GLU A 766 7.54 -24.93 -17.76
N LEU A 767 6.53 -24.26 -18.35
CA LEU A 767 5.52 -23.53 -17.58
C LEU A 767 4.68 -24.45 -16.69
N ASP A 768 4.38 -25.66 -17.15
CA ASP A 768 3.69 -26.69 -16.35
C ASP A 768 4.60 -27.24 -15.24
N PHE A 769 5.91 -27.35 -15.50
CA PHE A 769 6.88 -27.72 -14.47
C PHE A 769 7.04 -26.62 -13.42
N MET A 770 7.02 -25.34 -13.82
CA MET A 770 6.98 -24.22 -12.87
C MET A 770 5.74 -24.29 -11.97
N LEU A 771 4.58 -24.66 -12.50
CA LEU A 771 3.36 -24.85 -11.70
C LEU A 771 3.53 -25.97 -10.68
N ALA A 772 4.09 -27.11 -11.10
CA ALA A 772 4.40 -28.22 -10.19
C ALA A 772 5.42 -27.81 -9.11
N LEU A 773 6.41 -27.00 -9.48
CA LEU A 773 7.41 -26.49 -8.54
C LEU A 773 6.80 -25.53 -7.52
N GLN A 774 5.85 -24.67 -7.90
CA GLN A 774 5.09 -23.86 -6.94
C GLN A 774 4.41 -24.74 -5.89
N ASP A 775 3.74 -25.82 -6.30
CA ASP A 775 3.05 -26.74 -5.40
C ASP A 775 4.03 -27.43 -4.44
N TYR A 776 5.19 -27.86 -4.95
CA TYR A 776 6.27 -28.41 -4.14
C TYR A 776 6.83 -27.41 -3.11
N LEU A 777 7.05 -26.16 -3.52
CA LEU A 777 7.58 -25.11 -2.64
C LEU A 777 6.56 -24.71 -1.57
N LEU A 778 5.28 -24.59 -1.92
CA LEU A 778 4.20 -24.36 -0.97
C LEU A 778 4.18 -25.43 0.12
N ASP A 779 4.24 -26.72 -0.26
CA ASP A 779 4.29 -27.82 0.69
C ASP A 779 5.56 -27.77 1.56
N LYS A 780 6.73 -27.57 0.94
CA LYS A 780 8.01 -27.45 1.65
C LYS A 780 7.99 -26.32 2.69
N TYR A 781 7.47 -25.15 2.35
CA TYR A 781 7.44 -24.01 3.26
C TYR A 781 6.40 -24.17 4.37
N ASP A 782 5.26 -24.81 4.09
CA ASP A 782 4.31 -25.18 5.13
C ASP A 782 4.89 -26.20 6.12
N GLN A 783 5.66 -27.21 5.65
CA GLN A 783 6.40 -28.14 6.53
C GLN A 783 7.37 -27.42 7.47
N MET A 784 8.02 -26.37 6.96
CA MET A 784 8.92 -25.54 7.75
C MET A 784 8.18 -24.67 8.78
N GLY A 785 6.84 -24.62 8.72
CA GLY A 785 6.00 -23.79 9.57
C GLY A 785 6.00 -22.32 9.16
N LEU A 786 6.31 -22.02 7.90
CA LEU A 786 6.27 -20.66 7.37
C LEU A 786 4.83 -20.24 7.08
N ILE A 787 4.59 -18.93 7.14
CA ILE A 787 3.27 -18.33 7.01
C ILE A 787 3.31 -17.34 5.84
N ILE A 788 2.27 -17.30 5.01
CA ILE A 788 2.14 -16.26 3.98
C ILE A 788 1.31 -15.11 4.53
N GLU A 789 1.86 -13.90 4.52
CA GLU A 789 1.09 -12.68 4.76
C GLU A 789 0.49 -12.24 3.43
N THR A 790 -0.84 -12.20 3.39
CA THR A 790 -1.59 -11.75 2.23
C THR A 790 -2.21 -10.39 2.51
N ASN A 791 -2.06 -9.49 1.54
CA ASN A 791 -2.61 -8.15 1.54
C ASN A 791 -3.57 -8.03 0.36
N PRO A 792 -4.83 -8.53 0.44
CA PRO A 792 -5.65 -8.81 -0.74
C PRO A 792 -5.83 -7.62 -1.68
N THR A 793 -6.18 -6.44 -1.17
CA THR A 793 -6.24 -5.23 -2.00
C THR A 793 -4.87 -4.88 -2.59
N SER A 794 -3.81 -4.79 -1.78
CA SER A 794 -2.45 -4.46 -2.25
C SER A 794 -1.99 -5.39 -3.38
N ASN A 795 -2.15 -6.70 -3.18
CA ASN A 795 -1.88 -7.75 -4.15
C ASN A 795 -2.61 -7.55 -5.47
N VAL A 796 -3.89 -7.18 -5.44
CA VAL A 796 -4.66 -6.95 -6.66
C VAL A 796 -4.17 -5.73 -7.44
N TYR A 797 -3.73 -4.68 -6.74
CA TYR A 797 -3.16 -3.50 -7.39
C TYR A 797 -1.78 -3.79 -7.99
N ILE A 798 -0.92 -4.51 -7.26
CA ILE A 798 0.47 -4.75 -7.67
C ILE A 798 0.58 -5.86 -8.73
N ALA A 799 -0.07 -7.01 -8.52
CA ALA A 799 0.20 -8.26 -9.23
C ALA A 799 -0.58 -8.45 -10.55
N ARG A 800 -1.08 -7.37 -11.16
CA ARG A 800 -1.89 -7.40 -12.39
C ARG A 800 -3.14 -8.30 -12.31
N LEU A 801 -3.72 -8.45 -11.14
CA LEU A 801 -5.00 -9.13 -10.98
C LEU A 801 -6.14 -8.17 -11.38
N GLU A 802 -7.22 -8.74 -11.91
CA GLU A 802 -8.39 -7.97 -12.34
C GLU A 802 -9.47 -7.91 -11.27
N LYS A 803 -9.54 -8.93 -10.41
CA LYS A 803 -10.58 -9.11 -9.38
C LYS A 803 -10.01 -9.80 -8.15
N HIS A 804 -10.66 -9.62 -7.00
CA HIS A 804 -10.30 -10.33 -5.77
C HIS A 804 -10.54 -11.84 -5.88
N SER A 805 -11.45 -12.31 -6.75
CA SER A 805 -11.66 -13.74 -7.02
C SER A 805 -10.46 -14.42 -7.70
N GLU A 806 -9.54 -13.66 -8.29
CA GLU A 806 -8.29 -14.17 -8.85
C GLU A 806 -7.16 -14.23 -7.80
N HIS A 807 -7.43 -13.80 -6.58
CA HIS A 807 -6.42 -13.65 -5.55
C HIS A 807 -5.85 -15.02 -5.14
N PRO A 808 -4.52 -15.19 -5.05
CA PRO A 808 -3.94 -16.52 -4.82
C PRO A 808 -4.19 -17.15 -3.45
N ILE A 809 -4.78 -16.41 -2.51
CA ILE A 809 -5.26 -16.96 -1.23
C ILE A 809 -6.18 -18.17 -1.45
N PHE A 810 -7.00 -18.16 -2.51
CA PHE A 810 -7.88 -19.28 -2.87
C PHE A 810 -7.11 -20.52 -3.33
N ARG A 811 -5.84 -20.38 -3.72
CA ARG A 811 -4.95 -21.51 -3.99
C ARG A 811 -4.14 -21.91 -2.76
N TRP A 812 -3.64 -20.94 -2.00
CA TRP A 812 -2.84 -21.17 -0.80
C TRP A 812 -3.64 -21.86 0.31
N ASN A 813 -4.79 -21.28 0.65
CA ASN A 813 -5.67 -21.69 1.73
C ASN A 813 -7.13 -21.57 1.24
N PRO A 814 -7.60 -22.49 0.37
CA PRO A 814 -8.96 -22.46 -0.15
C PRO A 814 -10.02 -22.65 0.96
N PRO A 815 -11.22 -22.06 0.81
CA PRO A 815 -12.35 -22.34 1.69
C PRO A 815 -12.78 -23.81 1.66
N ASP A 816 -12.79 -24.42 0.48
CA ASP A 816 -13.05 -25.86 0.27
C ASP A 816 -11.74 -26.57 -0.08
N GLU A 817 -11.26 -27.44 0.82
CA GLU A 817 -10.00 -28.16 0.64
C GLU A 817 -10.07 -29.28 -0.41
N SER A 818 -11.26 -29.59 -0.96
CA SER A 818 -11.41 -30.59 -2.03
C SER A 818 -10.57 -30.27 -3.28
N VAL A 819 -10.35 -28.98 -3.55
CA VAL A 819 -9.50 -28.49 -4.66
C VAL A 819 -8.01 -28.77 -4.45
N LEU A 820 -7.61 -29.20 -3.25
CA LEU A 820 -6.25 -29.63 -2.88
C LEU A 820 -6.09 -31.15 -2.85
N ALA A 821 -7.14 -31.92 -3.14
CA ALA A 821 -7.02 -33.36 -3.29
C ALA A 821 -6.02 -33.72 -4.40
N VAL A 822 -5.41 -34.90 -4.32
CA VAL A 822 -4.45 -35.37 -5.33
C VAL A 822 -5.13 -35.39 -6.71
N GLY A 823 -4.57 -34.64 -7.67
CA GLY A 823 -5.12 -34.51 -9.02
C GLY A 823 -6.15 -33.40 -9.21
N ALA A 824 -6.55 -32.71 -8.14
CA ALA A 824 -7.47 -31.56 -8.22
C ALA A 824 -6.76 -30.30 -8.74
N SER A 825 -7.54 -29.23 -8.99
CA SER A 825 -7.09 -28.02 -9.68
C SER A 825 -5.90 -27.31 -9.03
N TYR A 826 -5.78 -27.34 -7.71
CA TYR A 826 -4.69 -26.70 -6.95
C TYR A 826 -3.69 -27.70 -6.34
N ASN A 827 -3.73 -28.96 -6.79
CA ASN A 827 -2.76 -30.01 -6.45
C ASN A 827 -2.68 -31.08 -7.56
N ARG A 828 -2.53 -30.63 -8.81
CA ARG A 828 -2.60 -31.49 -10.01
C ARG A 828 -1.62 -32.66 -9.98
N TYR A 829 -0.44 -32.44 -9.40
CA TYR A 829 0.63 -33.43 -9.32
C TYR A 829 0.71 -34.15 -7.96
N GLY A 830 -0.22 -33.88 -7.03
CA GLY A 830 -0.22 -34.49 -5.70
C GLY A 830 0.99 -34.11 -4.84
N LEU A 831 1.60 -32.96 -5.08
CA LEU A 831 2.79 -32.48 -4.37
C LEU A 831 2.47 -31.76 -3.06
N ARG A 832 1.21 -31.36 -2.85
CA ARG A 832 0.74 -30.71 -1.63
C ARG A 832 0.03 -31.68 -0.71
N ARG A 833 0.20 -31.49 0.60
CA ARG A 833 -0.53 -32.22 1.64
C ARG A 833 -1.74 -31.48 2.18
N GLY A 834 -1.84 -30.17 1.96
CA GLY A 834 -2.95 -29.36 2.47
C GLY A 834 -2.81 -27.86 2.23
N PRO A 835 -3.68 -27.06 2.86
CA PRO A 835 -3.61 -25.61 2.80
C PRO A 835 -2.37 -25.09 3.55
N VAL A 836 -1.76 -24.03 3.04
CA VAL A 836 -0.68 -23.34 3.76
C VAL A 836 -1.26 -22.32 4.75
N LYS A 837 -0.53 -22.01 5.81
CA LYS A 837 -0.94 -20.99 6.79
C LYS A 837 -0.87 -19.59 6.19
N VAL A 838 -1.93 -18.80 6.34
CA VAL A 838 -2.01 -17.44 5.80
C VAL A 838 -2.52 -16.44 6.83
N LEU A 839 -2.08 -15.18 6.72
CA LEU A 839 -2.56 -14.03 7.50
C LEU A 839 -3.11 -12.96 6.56
N VAL A 840 -4.27 -12.38 6.87
CA VAL A 840 -4.90 -11.32 6.07
C VAL A 840 -4.64 -9.97 6.71
N ASN A 841 -4.10 -9.03 5.94
CA ASN A 841 -3.59 -7.74 6.41
C ASN A 841 -3.83 -6.62 5.37
N THR A 842 -3.50 -5.37 5.72
CA THR A 842 -3.82 -4.19 4.87
C THR A 842 -2.66 -3.56 4.11
N ASP A 843 -1.41 -3.77 4.54
CA ASP A 843 -0.21 -3.17 3.95
C ASP A 843 -0.20 -1.63 4.04
N ASP A 844 -0.58 -0.91 2.97
CA ASP A 844 -0.64 0.55 2.88
C ASP A 844 -2.08 1.06 2.64
N PRO A 845 -3.00 0.96 3.64
CA PRO A 845 -4.43 1.21 3.45
C PRO A 845 -4.81 2.66 3.09
N GLY A 846 -3.89 3.60 3.30
CA GLY A 846 -4.03 5.00 2.89
C GLY A 846 -3.61 5.27 1.44
N ILE A 847 -2.90 4.34 0.79
CA ILE A 847 -2.51 4.39 -0.63
C ILE A 847 -3.43 3.51 -1.48
N MET A 848 -3.80 2.33 -0.96
CA MET A 848 -4.81 1.44 -1.53
C MET A 848 -6.04 1.47 -0.62
N PRO A 849 -7.11 2.21 -0.96
CA PRO A 849 -8.21 2.49 -0.04
C PRO A 849 -8.88 1.21 0.48
N THR A 850 -8.62 0.88 1.73
CA THR A 850 -9.17 -0.31 2.40
C THR A 850 -9.09 -0.18 3.93
N THR A 851 -9.63 -1.16 4.63
CA THR A 851 -9.42 -1.40 6.06
C THR A 851 -9.30 -2.91 6.28
N LEU A 852 -8.78 -3.35 7.43
CA LEU A 852 -8.65 -4.79 7.69
C LEU A 852 -9.98 -5.54 7.59
N ARG A 853 -11.08 -4.95 8.08
CA ARG A 853 -12.43 -5.55 7.96
C ARG A 853 -12.93 -5.55 6.52
N THR A 854 -12.55 -4.55 5.73
CA THR A 854 -12.83 -4.50 4.30
C THR A 854 -12.11 -5.62 3.56
N GLU A 855 -10.85 -5.94 3.90
CA GLU A 855 -10.12 -7.09 3.32
C GLU A 855 -10.89 -8.40 3.49
N PHE A 856 -11.35 -8.69 4.72
CA PHE A 856 -12.16 -9.88 4.99
C PHE A 856 -13.49 -9.87 4.22
N SER A 857 -14.13 -8.70 4.09
CA SER A 857 -15.38 -8.57 3.34
C SER A 857 -15.16 -8.78 1.84
N LEU A 858 -14.07 -8.26 1.28
CA LEU A 858 -13.67 -8.46 -0.11
C LEU A 858 -13.40 -9.94 -0.40
N LEU A 859 -12.72 -10.64 0.51
CA LEU A 859 -12.50 -12.09 0.39
C LEU A 859 -13.80 -12.90 0.46
N ARG A 860 -14.77 -12.49 1.29
CA ARG A 860 -16.10 -13.14 1.35
C ARG A 860 -16.84 -13.01 0.03
N GLU A 861 -16.89 -11.79 -0.52
CA GLU A 861 -17.56 -11.53 -1.80
C GLU A 861 -16.84 -12.30 -2.93
N ALA A 862 -15.51 -12.26 -2.96
CA ALA A 862 -14.71 -13.03 -3.91
C ALA A 862 -14.90 -14.55 -3.82
N ALA A 863 -15.05 -15.10 -2.62
CA ALA A 863 -15.38 -16.52 -2.44
C ALA A 863 -16.77 -16.84 -3.02
N THR A 864 -17.73 -15.94 -2.82
CA THR A 864 -19.08 -16.08 -3.36
C THR A 864 -19.08 -16.02 -4.90
N ASP A 865 -18.26 -15.13 -5.49
CA ASP A 865 -18.05 -15.06 -6.95
C ASP A 865 -17.49 -16.36 -7.53
N LEU A 866 -16.72 -17.12 -6.73
CA LEU A 866 -16.20 -18.44 -7.09
C LEU A 866 -17.21 -19.58 -6.87
N GLY A 867 -18.45 -19.26 -6.47
CA GLY A 867 -19.51 -20.24 -6.22
C GLY A 867 -19.44 -20.91 -4.84
N ILE A 868 -18.60 -20.41 -3.93
CA ILE A 868 -18.54 -20.93 -2.55
C ILE A 868 -19.75 -20.43 -1.76
N ALA A 869 -20.41 -21.35 -1.05
CA ALA A 869 -21.54 -21.00 -0.20
C ALA A 869 -21.13 -20.04 0.92
N ARG A 870 -22.01 -19.07 1.21
CA ARG A 870 -21.75 -18.01 2.21
C ARG A 870 -21.28 -18.56 3.57
N THR A 871 -21.92 -19.62 4.07
CA THR A 871 -21.58 -20.22 5.38
C THR A 871 -20.15 -20.78 5.39
N VAL A 872 -19.75 -21.46 4.31
CA VAL A 872 -18.38 -22.00 4.15
C VAL A 872 -17.36 -20.86 4.08
N ALA A 873 -17.67 -19.78 3.37
CA ALA A 873 -16.80 -18.61 3.31
C ALA A 873 -16.66 -17.91 4.67
N GLU A 874 -17.75 -17.74 5.42
CA GLU A 874 -17.74 -17.12 6.76
C GLU A 874 -16.95 -17.98 7.77
N GLU A 875 -17.12 -19.30 7.75
CA GLU A 875 -16.33 -20.23 8.58
C GLU A 875 -14.83 -20.19 8.25
N TRP A 876 -14.49 -20.16 6.96
CA TRP A 876 -13.10 -20.01 6.51
C TRP A 876 -12.48 -18.70 6.99
N LEU A 877 -13.17 -17.57 6.81
CA LEU A 877 -12.71 -16.27 7.26
C LEU A 877 -12.57 -16.18 8.78
N GLU A 878 -13.46 -16.82 9.53
CA GLU A 878 -13.34 -16.90 11.00
C GLU A 878 -12.09 -17.69 11.42
N ARG A 879 -11.74 -18.78 10.72
CA ARG A 879 -10.47 -19.50 10.94
C ARG A 879 -9.27 -18.58 10.69
N LEU A 880 -9.26 -17.83 9.59
CA LEU A 880 -8.17 -16.89 9.26
C LEU A 880 -8.04 -15.77 10.31
N ARG A 881 -9.16 -15.18 10.74
CA ARG A 881 -9.19 -14.13 11.76
C ARG A 881 -8.61 -14.61 13.09
N ARG A 882 -9.05 -15.78 13.56
CA ARG A 882 -8.56 -16.40 14.80
C ARG A 882 -7.07 -16.71 14.72
N TYR A 883 -6.62 -17.27 13.60
CA TYR A 883 -5.21 -17.57 13.40
C TYR A 883 -4.34 -16.31 13.45
N GLY A 884 -4.80 -15.17 12.90
CA GLY A 884 -4.10 -13.90 13.03
C GLY A 884 -3.94 -13.42 14.48
N ILE A 885 -4.99 -13.55 15.29
CA ILE A 885 -4.93 -13.24 16.72
C ILE A 885 -3.94 -14.16 17.45
N GLU A 886 -3.99 -15.47 17.17
CA GLU A 886 -3.06 -16.46 17.73
C GLU A 886 -1.60 -16.13 17.38
N GLN A 887 -1.33 -15.75 16.12
CA GLN A 887 0.02 -15.37 15.68
C GLN A 887 0.52 -14.08 16.32
N PHE A 888 -0.35 -13.08 16.53
CA PHE A 888 0.02 -11.88 17.28
C PHE A 888 0.47 -12.26 18.70
N TYR A 889 -0.34 -13.00 19.45
CA TYR A 889 -0.02 -13.35 20.84
C TYR A 889 1.14 -14.34 20.97
N GLN A 890 1.38 -15.20 19.97
CA GLN A 890 2.56 -16.05 19.91
C GLN A 890 3.86 -15.23 19.83
N ASN A 891 3.80 -14.10 19.12
CA ASN A 891 4.93 -13.18 18.97
C ASN A 891 4.98 -12.09 20.03
N HIS A 892 3.91 -11.81 20.75
CA HIS A 892 3.85 -10.74 21.75
C HIS A 892 4.65 -11.09 23.01
N LEU A 893 5.22 -10.08 23.69
CA LEU A 893 5.76 -10.22 25.05
C LEU A 893 5.24 -9.06 25.88
N THR A 894 4.86 -9.35 27.12
CA THR A 894 4.34 -8.35 28.06
C THR A 894 5.37 -7.26 28.31
N VAL A 895 5.03 -6.01 28.03
CA VAL A 895 5.95 -4.87 28.21
C VAL A 895 5.96 -4.41 29.67
N PHE A 896 4.83 -4.59 30.37
CA PHE A 896 4.64 -4.26 31.77
C PHE A 896 4.44 -5.54 32.60
N ASP A 897 5.45 -5.96 33.35
CA ASP A 897 5.34 -7.09 34.28
C ASP A 897 5.09 -6.59 35.71
N THR A 898 4.23 -7.24 36.49
CA THR A 898 4.08 -6.91 37.93
C THR A 898 5.37 -7.25 38.69
N LYS A 899 5.83 -6.34 39.55
CA LYS A 899 6.99 -6.57 40.42
C LYS A 899 6.65 -7.41 41.64
#